data_AF-A0A1G2Z2Z3-F1
#
_entry.id   AF-A0A1G2Z2Z3-F1
#
_cell.length_a   1.000
_cell.length_b   1.000
_cell.length_c   1.000
_cell.angle_alpha   90.00
_cell.angle_beta   90.00
_cell.angle_gamma   90.00
#
_symmetry.space_group_name_H-M   'P 1'
#
loop_
_entity.id
_entity.type
_entity.pdbx_description
1 polymer ?
#
loop_
_entity_poly.entity_id
_entity_poly.type
_entity_poly.pdbx_seq_one_letter_code
_entity_poly.pdbx_strand_id
1 'polypeptide(L)'
;MRSRKFCLKVSFALVLGLAASTIAQDIHYWTNAGGDGMWNRNTTPYNWERAPAWNPNGPRTPCPPPPHRSSNVWISGNPNTLATPLVIPAGYSADCTYGEDYGTIFGPEWGLHLDIYGSLTYRWYLVLAQAIEGLSDPANPDNDPNRSVVNMYDGSRIHGTQDSPGDPDRAEGIAIGTNWWAPLPYVTMNMYEGSECLVNWAWIGGHLNMYGGTFDVLVGVNMGIGTPENVPDELISVDIYEGRLILPPDFGDEVQDWIDRGILKTYGSTPGLPRGPQIIVDTETMPGRTIVTALSQNPPEASGPSPANGATDVRIDTRLNWRMGYYAERHDVFIGTDPGDINEVNSANLADYPDVTYQNVNINTFEPATLDMETVYYWRVDEVNSLNPDSPWVGEVWSFSTGAFLVVDDFEEYNTGDNQIWFAWHDGLGAGTPGSDPYIPGNGTGSAVGDETTASYTEETIVNSGNQSMPYWYDNNKQDYAYYSEVEKKLTTPRDWTVEGVKELSLWFRGYPSSAGSFTEAPFGTYTITSSGTDITGQSDGFHYAYKMLTGPGSITARIVSVDNTDPSAKAGVMIRETLEPGSKHALLSVTPNNGVVSVVRVNTGGDSYTSNQTGVTAPHWVKLERDLAGSFTVYHSVNGSSWVPVEDFTSQIIQMSANVYIGLAVTSNNADATCQAVFSNVNVTGNVTQQQWMDRDIGIASNDPEPLYIAVSNIAGIPAVVYHDDSDAAVTGTWTEWIIPLQTFADQGIVLADVDRIGIGLGTRGNMTIPGGSGKIFIDDIRLYRPRPEPQP
;
A
#
# COMPACT_ATOMS: atom_id res chain seq x y z
N MET A 1 0.48 -4.90 -37.62
CA MET A 1 -0.94 -4.58 -37.31
C MET A 1 -1.57 -5.68 -36.45
N ARG A 2 -1.39 -5.60 -35.13
CA ARG A 2 -2.13 -6.40 -34.15
C ARG A 2 -2.80 -5.43 -33.19
N SER A 3 -4.09 -5.20 -33.43
CA SER A 3 -5.01 -4.51 -32.54
C SER A 3 -5.10 -5.26 -31.20
N ARG A 4 -5.00 -4.55 -30.08
CA ARG A 4 -5.38 -5.05 -28.74
C ARG A 4 -6.82 -5.60 -28.85
N LYS A 5 -6.97 -6.94 -28.85
CA LYS A 5 -8.27 -7.61 -28.96
C LYS A 5 -8.81 -7.95 -27.57
N PHE A 6 -9.94 -7.29 -27.27
CA PHE A 6 -11.18 -7.84 -26.69
C PHE A 6 -11.13 -8.54 -25.33
N CYS A 7 -11.68 -7.86 -24.32
CA CYS A 7 -12.67 -8.45 -23.42
C CYS A 7 -14.01 -7.72 -23.64
N LEU A 8 -14.94 -8.38 -24.33
CA LEU A 8 -16.26 -7.85 -24.69
C LEU A 8 -17.29 -8.36 -23.67
N LYS A 9 -17.75 -7.49 -22.77
CA LYS A 9 -19.04 -7.67 -22.09
C LYS A 9 -20.14 -7.34 -23.10
N VAL A 10 -20.80 -8.38 -23.61
CA VAL A 10 -22.00 -8.24 -24.45
C VAL A 10 -23.18 -7.93 -23.55
N SER A 11 -23.68 -6.69 -23.63
CA SER A 11 -25.00 -6.32 -23.13
C SER A 11 -26.04 -6.61 -24.21
N PHE A 12 -26.90 -7.60 -23.98
CA PHE A 12 -28.20 -7.70 -24.65
C PHE A 12 -29.28 -7.88 -23.59
N ALA A 13 -30.13 -6.87 -23.47
CA ALA A 13 -31.33 -6.89 -22.65
C ALA A 13 -32.34 -7.88 -23.25
N LEU A 14 -32.78 -8.86 -22.45
CA LEU A 14 -34.04 -9.55 -22.65
C LEU A 14 -34.84 -9.47 -21.35
N VAL A 15 -35.92 -8.70 -21.40
CA VAL A 15 -36.92 -8.56 -20.35
C VAL A 15 -37.68 -9.88 -20.19
N LEU A 16 -37.57 -10.50 -19.02
CA LEU A 16 -38.59 -11.41 -18.49
C LEU A 16 -38.53 -11.34 -16.96
N GLY A 17 -39.51 -10.64 -16.39
CA GLY A 17 -39.64 -10.48 -14.96
C GLY A 17 -40.06 -11.77 -14.27
N LEU A 18 -39.54 -11.98 -13.07
CA LEU A 18 -40.21 -12.74 -12.03
C LEU A 18 -39.69 -12.27 -10.67
N ALA A 19 -40.60 -11.62 -9.95
CA ALA A 19 -40.71 -11.46 -8.50
C ALA A 19 -39.41 -11.35 -7.68
N ALA A 20 -39.13 -10.12 -7.24
CA ALA A 20 -38.46 -9.92 -5.98
C ALA A 20 -39.34 -10.51 -4.86
N SER A 21 -38.84 -11.56 -4.21
CA SER A 21 -39.26 -11.98 -2.89
C SER A 21 -38.02 -12.03 -1.99
N THR A 22 -38.13 -11.35 -0.87
CA THR A 22 -37.23 -11.34 0.28
C THR A 22 -36.95 -12.76 0.84
N ILE A 23 -35.89 -12.84 1.66
CA ILE A 23 -35.41 -13.96 2.52
C ILE A 23 -34.51 -14.94 1.72
N ALA A 24 -33.23 -15.18 2.03
CA ALA A 24 -32.50 -15.20 3.30
C ALA A 24 -31.09 -14.58 3.19
N GLN A 25 -30.61 -14.01 4.30
CA GLN A 25 -29.18 -13.84 4.56
C GLN A 25 -28.52 -15.23 4.46
N ASP A 26 -27.45 -15.37 3.68
CA ASP A 26 -26.52 -16.49 3.87
C ASP A 26 -25.75 -16.21 5.18
N ILE A 27 -26.37 -16.58 6.30
CA ILE A 27 -25.70 -16.71 7.59
C ILE A 27 -24.79 -17.94 7.46
N HIS A 28 -23.50 -17.72 7.21
CA HIS A 28 -22.52 -18.79 7.43
C HIS A 28 -22.38 -19.02 8.94
N TYR A 29 -23.09 -20.02 9.45
CA TYR A 29 -22.87 -20.54 10.81
C TYR A 29 -21.50 -21.23 10.87
N TRP A 30 -20.51 -20.61 11.52
CA TRP A 30 -19.23 -21.26 11.85
C TRP A 30 -19.42 -22.19 13.04
N THR A 31 -20.23 -23.24 12.85
CA THR A 31 -20.32 -24.35 13.81
C THR A 31 -19.43 -25.49 13.33
N ASN A 32 -18.17 -25.48 13.78
CA ASN A 32 -17.16 -26.54 13.65
C ASN A 32 -17.37 -27.60 12.54
N ALA A 33 -16.81 -27.34 11.36
CA ALA A 33 -16.30 -28.38 10.49
C ALA A 33 -14.83 -28.06 10.21
N GLY A 34 -13.92 -29.00 10.47
CA GLY A 34 -12.49 -28.82 10.30
C GLY A 34 -12.16 -28.36 8.88
N GLY A 35 -11.52 -27.21 8.75
CA GLY A 35 -11.19 -26.63 7.44
C GLY A 35 -10.41 -25.33 7.54
N ASP A 36 -10.90 -24.34 8.27
CA ASP A 36 -10.34 -22.99 8.19
C ASP A 36 -9.90 -22.46 9.56
N GLY A 37 -8.62 -22.09 9.66
CA GLY A 37 -7.79 -21.99 10.86
C GLY A 37 -8.15 -20.99 11.97
N MET A 38 -9.39 -20.48 12.09
CA MET A 38 -9.75 -19.56 13.19
C MET A 38 -10.03 -20.27 14.53
N TRP A 39 -10.37 -21.56 14.53
CA TRP A 39 -10.85 -22.26 15.75
C TRP A 39 -10.34 -23.69 15.95
N ASN A 40 -9.29 -24.12 15.23
CA ASN A 40 -8.79 -25.51 15.28
C ASN A 40 -7.59 -25.69 16.22
N ARG A 41 -7.57 -26.82 16.92
CA ARG A 41 -6.76 -27.10 18.11
C ARG A 41 -5.32 -27.56 17.87
N ASN A 42 -4.76 -27.65 16.65
CA ASN A 42 -3.48 -28.39 16.49
C ASN A 42 -2.64 -28.17 15.20
N THR A 43 -2.25 -26.94 14.82
CA THR A 43 -1.15 -26.72 13.84
C THR A 43 -0.19 -25.51 14.04
N THR A 44 -0.37 -24.62 15.05
CA THR A 44 0.56 -23.53 15.56
C THR A 44 0.98 -22.38 14.59
N PRO A 45 1.30 -21.12 15.01
CA PRO A 45 1.92 -20.68 16.28
C PRO A 45 1.23 -19.59 17.14
N TYR A 46 0.02 -19.10 16.80
CA TYR A 46 -0.72 -18.18 17.68
C TYR A 46 -1.75 -18.96 18.50
N ASN A 47 -1.43 -19.22 19.77
CA ASN A 47 -2.17 -20.16 20.62
C ASN A 47 -3.52 -19.57 21.08
N TRP A 48 -4.61 -19.85 20.35
CA TRP A 48 -5.97 -19.71 20.88
C TRP A 48 -6.37 -20.98 21.62
N GLU A 49 -5.85 -21.14 22.82
CA GLU A 49 -6.08 -22.33 23.64
C GLU A 49 -7.43 -22.26 24.37
N ARG A 50 -8.23 -23.32 24.22
CA ARG A 50 -9.20 -23.69 25.26
C ARG A 50 -8.40 -24.00 26.52
N ALA A 51 -8.64 -23.27 27.61
CA ALA A 51 -7.94 -23.50 28.88
C ALA A 51 -7.94 -25.00 29.25
N PRO A 52 -6.77 -25.64 29.48
CA PRO A 52 -6.74 -26.98 30.03
C PRO A 52 -7.32 -26.98 31.46
N ALA A 53 -8.03 -28.05 31.83
CA ALA A 53 -8.49 -28.25 33.20
C ALA A 53 -7.29 -28.17 34.17
N TRP A 54 -7.31 -27.19 35.08
CA TRP A 54 -6.21 -26.88 36.00
C TRP A 54 -5.73 -28.09 36.82
N ASN A 55 -4.41 -28.26 36.88
CA ASN A 55 -3.66 -29.24 37.68
C ASN A 55 -3.35 -28.66 39.09
N PRO A 56 -3.72 -29.30 40.20
CA PRO A 56 -3.71 -28.68 41.54
C PRO A 56 -2.35 -28.45 42.21
N ASN A 57 -1.21 -28.74 41.56
CA ASN A 57 0.09 -28.90 42.27
C ASN A 57 1.28 -28.08 41.71
N GLY A 58 1.13 -26.78 41.40
CA GLY A 58 2.24 -25.91 40.99
C GLY A 58 2.24 -24.53 41.67
N PRO A 59 3.38 -23.97 42.11
CA PRO A 59 3.42 -22.71 42.85
C PRO A 59 3.68 -21.52 41.91
N ARG A 60 2.61 -20.78 41.61
CA ARG A 60 2.53 -19.33 41.34
C ARG A 60 1.05 -19.01 41.38
N THR A 61 0.65 -18.01 42.14
CA THR A 61 -0.75 -17.54 42.23
C THR A 61 -1.06 -16.66 41.01
N PRO A 62 -1.92 -17.12 40.09
CA PRO A 62 -2.95 -16.27 39.51
C PRO A 62 -4.36 -16.82 39.77
N CYS A 63 -5.32 -15.89 39.74
CA CYS A 63 -6.69 -15.96 40.23
C CYS A 63 -7.50 -17.23 39.88
N PRO A 64 -8.47 -17.63 40.74
CA PRO A 64 -9.41 -18.69 40.41
C PRO A 64 -10.37 -18.22 39.29
N PRO A 65 -10.55 -18.98 38.20
CA PRO A 65 -11.59 -18.67 37.20
C PRO A 65 -13.00 -18.90 37.77
N PRO A 66 -14.04 -18.29 37.19
CA PRO A 66 -15.43 -18.49 37.61
C PRO A 66 -15.84 -19.98 37.54
N PRO A 67 -16.91 -20.39 38.24
CA PRO A 67 -17.29 -21.80 38.41
C PRO A 67 -17.68 -22.53 37.11
N HIS A 68 -17.80 -21.83 35.98
CA HIS A 68 -18.31 -22.33 34.70
C HIS A 68 -17.15 -22.72 33.77
N ARG A 69 -16.68 -23.96 33.91
CA ARG A 69 -15.41 -24.47 33.33
C ARG A 69 -15.41 -24.79 31.82
N SER A 70 -16.46 -24.48 31.06
CA SER A 70 -16.71 -25.26 29.83
C SER A 70 -16.46 -24.57 28.47
N SER A 71 -16.25 -23.24 28.35
CA SER A 71 -16.25 -22.59 27.01
C SER A 71 -15.48 -21.25 26.84
N ASN A 72 -14.46 -20.95 27.65
CA ASN A 72 -13.66 -19.71 27.47
C ASN A 72 -12.69 -19.79 26.27
N VAL A 73 -12.51 -18.66 25.59
CA VAL A 73 -11.57 -18.44 24.48
C VAL A 73 -10.54 -17.38 24.89
N TRP A 74 -9.26 -17.61 24.57
CA TRP A 74 -8.18 -16.65 24.78
C TRP A 74 -7.60 -16.18 23.45
N ILE A 75 -7.52 -14.87 23.24
CA ILE A 75 -6.81 -14.20 22.15
C ILE A 75 -5.40 -13.90 22.66
N SER A 76 -4.51 -14.88 22.53
CA SER A 76 -3.12 -14.82 23.00
C SER A 76 -2.15 -15.21 21.88
N GLY A 77 -0.89 -14.77 21.98
CA GLY A 77 0.15 -14.94 20.95
C GLY A 77 1.54 -15.08 21.56
N ASN A 78 2.57 -15.48 20.79
CA ASN A 78 3.91 -15.56 21.38
C ASN A 78 4.44 -14.13 21.66
N PRO A 79 4.82 -13.77 22.91
CA PRO A 79 5.36 -12.44 23.24
C PRO A 79 6.65 -12.09 22.47
N ASN A 80 7.24 -13.04 21.74
CA ASN A 80 8.42 -12.85 20.90
C ASN A 80 8.10 -12.59 19.41
N THR A 81 6.83 -12.55 18.98
CA THR A 81 6.44 -12.44 17.55
C THR A 81 5.38 -11.35 17.29
N LEU A 82 5.47 -10.22 18.00
CA LEU A 82 4.50 -9.09 18.06
C LEU A 82 4.18 -8.35 16.73
N ALA A 83 4.48 -8.91 15.56
CA ALA A 83 4.60 -8.13 14.32
C ALA A 83 3.33 -8.08 13.43
N THR A 84 2.27 -8.86 13.69
CA THR A 84 1.09 -8.90 12.79
C THR A 84 -0.24 -8.84 13.53
N PRO A 85 -1.16 -7.91 13.19
CA PRO A 85 -2.50 -7.85 13.78
C PRO A 85 -3.35 -9.07 13.37
N LEU A 86 -4.22 -9.51 14.27
CA LEU A 86 -5.27 -10.48 13.99
C LEU A 86 -6.42 -9.77 13.25
N VAL A 87 -6.91 -10.33 12.13
CA VAL A 87 -7.90 -9.65 11.28
C VAL A 87 -9.21 -10.44 11.17
N ILE A 88 -10.35 -9.76 11.37
CA ILE A 88 -11.69 -10.23 10.96
C ILE A 88 -12.09 -9.47 9.68
N PRO A 89 -12.07 -10.10 8.48
CA PRO A 89 -12.25 -9.38 7.22
C PRO A 89 -13.69 -8.89 6.98
N ALA A 90 -13.84 -7.89 6.11
CA ALA A 90 -15.15 -7.35 5.70
C ALA A 90 -16.04 -8.42 5.07
N GLY A 91 -17.32 -8.44 5.44
CA GLY A 91 -18.30 -9.43 4.97
C GLY A 91 -18.23 -10.79 5.66
N TYR A 92 -17.28 -11.01 6.57
CA TYR A 92 -17.17 -12.22 7.39
C TYR A 92 -17.66 -11.98 8.82
N SER A 93 -18.16 -13.03 9.47
CA SER A 93 -18.53 -13.02 10.88
C SER A 93 -17.72 -14.06 11.65
N ALA A 94 -17.07 -13.64 12.73
CA ALA A 94 -16.45 -14.51 13.71
C ALA A 94 -17.48 -14.79 14.83
N ASP A 95 -18.03 -15.99 14.85
CA ASP A 95 -18.98 -16.43 15.87
C ASP A 95 -18.26 -17.29 16.92
N CYS A 96 -18.18 -16.77 18.15
CA CYS A 96 -17.48 -17.39 19.27
C CYS A 96 -18.43 -18.13 20.23
N THR A 97 -19.64 -18.48 19.80
CA THR A 97 -20.72 -19.01 20.67
C THR A 97 -20.63 -20.54 20.92
N TYR A 98 -19.47 -21.04 21.31
CA TYR A 98 -19.27 -22.48 21.46
C TYR A 98 -19.95 -23.08 22.71
N GLY A 99 -20.87 -24.04 22.52
CA GLY A 99 -21.44 -24.91 23.57
C GLY A 99 -22.47 -24.22 24.48
N GLU A 100 -23.49 -24.96 24.90
CA GLU A 100 -24.58 -24.47 25.77
C GLU A 100 -24.00 -24.05 27.14
N ASP A 101 -23.77 -22.75 27.31
CA ASP A 101 -24.35 -21.89 28.37
C ASP A 101 -23.47 -20.63 28.64
N TYR A 102 -22.16 -20.63 28.33
CA TYR A 102 -21.25 -19.51 28.69
C TYR A 102 -20.09 -19.32 27.69
N GLY A 103 -20.08 -18.28 26.85
CA GLY A 103 -19.02 -18.02 25.85
C GLY A 103 -18.28 -16.70 26.10
N THR A 104 -17.24 -16.74 26.95
CA THR A 104 -16.39 -15.57 27.28
C THR A 104 -15.10 -15.57 26.46
N ILE A 105 -14.74 -14.40 25.93
CA ILE A 105 -13.50 -14.16 25.20
C ILE A 105 -12.57 -13.30 26.08
N PHE A 106 -11.30 -13.69 26.20
CA PHE A 106 -10.24 -12.97 26.90
C PHE A 106 -9.18 -12.48 25.91
N GLY A 107 -8.65 -11.27 26.10
CA GLY A 107 -7.62 -10.66 25.24
C GLY A 107 -8.18 -9.59 24.29
N PRO A 108 -7.34 -8.91 23.49
CA PRO A 108 -5.96 -9.26 23.16
C PRO A 108 -4.96 -9.05 24.32
N GLU A 109 -4.01 -9.98 24.46
CA GLU A 109 -2.94 -9.94 25.47
C GLU A 109 -1.58 -9.56 24.86
N TRP A 110 -0.62 -9.17 25.72
CA TRP A 110 0.79 -8.99 25.34
C TRP A 110 1.07 -7.99 24.19
N GLY A 111 0.29 -6.93 24.02
CA GLY A 111 0.54 -5.97 22.94
C GLY A 111 0.01 -6.41 21.57
N LEU A 112 -0.88 -7.42 21.55
CA LEU A 112 -1.52 -7.87 20.32
C LEU A 112 -2.57 -6.88 19.83
N HIS A 113 -2.70 -6.83 18.51
CA HIS A 113 -3.67 -6.01 17.81
C HIS A 113 -4.76 -6.91 17.20
N LEU A 114 -6.03 -6.50 17.33
CA LEU A 114 -7.19 -7.13 16.69
C LEU A 114 -7.88 -6.08 15.80
N ASP A 115 -7.82 -6.28 14.48
CA ASP A 115 -8.44 -5.44 13.46
C ASP A 115 -9.74 -6.07 12.95
N ILE A 116 -10.85 -5.35 13.07
CA ILE A 116 -12.19 -5.84 12.72
C ILE A 116 -12.76 -5.01 11.58
N TYR A 117 -12.88 -5.62 10.41
CA TYR A 117 -13.60 -5.11 9.25
C TYR A 117 -14.96 -5.81 9.05
N GLY A 118 -15.14 -6.99 9.65
CA GLY A 118 -16.38 -7.78 9.63
C GLY A 118 -17.16 -7.73 10.95
N SER A 119 -17.82 -8.83 11.32
CA SER A 119 -18.57 -8.94 12.58
C SER A 119 -17.90 -9.88 13.58
N LEU A 120 -17.95 -9.56 14.87
CA LEU A 120 -17.56 -10.42 15.98
C LEU A 120 -18.75 -10.64 16.91
N THR A 121 -19.17 -11.90 17.03
CA THR A 121 -20.30 -12.30 17.86
C THR A 121 -19.85 -13.14 19.04
N TYR A 122 -20.35 -12.82 20.25
CA TYR A 122 -20.06 -13.56 21.48
C TYR A 122 -21.33 -13.79 22.32
N ARG A 123 -21.25 -14.65 23.34
CA ARG A 123 -22.43 -15.06 24.13
C ARG A 123 -22.44 -14.53 25.57
N TRP A 124 -21.30 -14.28 26.20
CA TRP A 124 -21.28 -13.94 27.63
C TRP A 124 -20.50 -12.65 27.92
N TYR A 125 -19.17 -12.71 28.04
CA TYR A 125 -18.32 -11.52 28.16
C TYR A 125 -17.29 -11.43 27.03
N LEU A 126 -17.00 -10.21 26.58
CA LEU A 126 -15.76 -9.89 25.87
C LEU A 126 -14.87 -9.10 26.82
N VAL A 127 -13.71 -9.65 27.16
CA VAL A 127 -12.77 -9.07 28.13
C VAL A 127 -11.49 -8.68 27.41
N LEU A 128 -11.40 -7.43 27.00
CA LEU A 128 -10.21 -6.82 26.43
C LEU A 128 -9.27 -6.43 27.57
N ALA A 129 -8.38 -7.35 27.98
CA ALA A 129 -7.48 -7.17 29.12
C ALA A 129 -6.07 -7.70 28.84
N GLN A 130 -5.04 -7.05 29.38
CA GLN A 130 -3.63 -7.46 29.27
C GLN A 130 -3.23 -8.35 30.47
N ALA A 131 -2.54 -9.48 30.25
CA ALA A 131 -2.27 -10.46 31.30
C ALA A 131 -0.99 -10.24 32.16
N ILE A 132 -0.20 -9.17 31.95
CA ILE A 132 1.06 -8.95 32.69
C ILE A 132 1.11 -7.56 33.32
N GLU A 133 1.28 -7.51 34.64
CA GLU A 133 1.70 -6.32 35.38
C GLU A 133 3.18 -5.99 35.08
N GLY A 134 3.47 -4.74 34.69
CA GLY A 134 4.84 -4.17 34.73
C GLY A 134 5.62 -4.09 33.41
N LEU A 135 4.99 -4.19 32.24
CA LEU A 135 5.63 -4.02 30.92
C LEU A 135 5.15 -2.79 30.12
N SER A 136 4.15 -2.07 30.62
CA SER A 136 3.55 -0.89 29.98
C SER A 136 4.05 0.42 30.60
N ASP A 137 4.05 1.50 29.81
CA ASP A 137 4.39 2.86 30.27
C ASP A 137 3.11 3.67 30.56
N PRO A 138 2.68 3.78 31.84
CA PRO A 138 1.49 4.56 32.20
C PRO A 138 1.63 6.07 31.94
N ALA A 139 2.83 6.59 31.66
CA ALA A 139 3.03 8.01 31.39
C ALA A 139 2.80 8.41 29.92
N ASN A 140 2.71 7.45 28.98
CA ASN A 140 2.50 7.72 27.55
C ASN A 140 1.61 6.64 26.90
N PRO A 141 0.32 6.58 27.27
CA PRO A 141 -0.55 5.45 26.95
C PRO A 141 -0.89 5.32 25.45
N ASP A 142 -0.80 6.40 24.66
CA ASP A 142 -1.13 6.36 23.22
C ASP A 142 0.04 5.88 22.34
N ASN A 143 1.27 5.81 22.89
CA ASN A 143 2.47 5.40 22.16
C ASN A 143 3.19 4.19 22.79
N ASP A 144 2.52 3.44 23.67
CA ASP A 144 3.10 2.26 24.31
C ASP A 144 3.09 1.06 23.33
N PRO A 145 4.27 0.59 22.86
CA PRO A 145 4.37 -0.50 21.90
C PRO A 145 3.94 -1.86 22.45
N ASN A 146 3.73 -1.99 23.77
CA ASN A 146 3.29 -3.21 24.43
C ASN A 146 1.79 -3.20 24.76
N ARG A 147 1.07 -2.16 24.33
CA ARG A 147 -0.37 -2.00 24.59
C ARG A 147 -1.20 -2.84 23.64
N SER A 148 -2.15 -3.58 24.18
CA SER A 148 -3.08 -4.34 23.34
C SER A 148 -4.12 -3.41 22.72
N VAL A 149 -4.41 -3.59 21.43
CA VAL A 149 -5.30 -2.70 20.66
C VAL A 149 -6.41 -3.49 19.96
N VAL A 150 -7.63 -2.97 20.00
CA VAL A 150 -8.74 -3.43 19.15
C VAL A 150 -9.16 -2.28 18.24
N ASN A 151 -9.14 -2.48 16.93
CA ASN A 151 -9.58 -1.51 15.94
C ASN A 151 -10.85 -2.00 15.25
N MET A 152 -11.87 -1.15 15.18
CA MET A 152 -13.12 -1.41 14.47
C MET A 152 -13.28 -0.43 13.30
N TYR A 153 -13.29 -0.94 12.08
CA TYR A 153 -13.34 -0.17 10.83
C TYR A 153 -14.77 -0.07 10.26
N ASP A 154 -14.95 0.65 9.16
CA ASP A 154 -16.26 0.86 8.53
C ASP A 154 -17.02 -0.45 8.25
N GLY A 155 -18.31 -0.44 8.57
CA GLY A 155 -19.21 -1.60 8.47
C GLY A 155 -18.99 -2.70 9.50
N SER A 156 -17.97 -2.61 10.36
CA SER A 156 -17.68 -3.64 11.36
C SER A 156 -18.65 -3.63 12.54
N ARG A 157 -18.86 -4.80 13.15
CA ARG A 157 -19.84 -4.97 14.25
C ARG A 157 -19.30 -5.84 15.37
N ILE A 158 -19.34 -5.36 16.61
CA ILE A 158 -19.26 -6.21 17.81
C ILE A 158 -20.66 -6.29 18.41
N HIS A 159 -21.19 -7.49 18.56
CA HIS A 159 -22.51 -7.69 19.15
C HIS A 159 -22.62 -9.03 19.87
N GLY A 160 -23.40 -9.08 20.94
CA GLY A 160 -23.78 -10.36 21.53
C GLY A 160 -24.88 -11.07 20.72
N THR A 161 -24.99 -12.40 20.79
CA THR A 161 -26.10 -13.12 20.13
C THR A 161 -27.45 -12.72 20.73
N GLN A 162 -28.25 -11.97 19.98
CA GLN A 162 -29.63 -11.61 20.33
C GLN A 162 -30.62 -12.59 19.68
N ASP A 163 -30.53 -13.88 20.01
CA ASP A 163 -31.39 -14.90 19.38
C ASP A 163 -32.81 -14.98 19.97
N SER A 164 -33.24 -14.03 20.80
CA SER A 164 -34.65 -13.82 21.15
C SER A 164 -34.91 -12.42 21.71
N PRO A 165 -35.78 -11.60 21.09
CA PRO A 165 -36.20 -10.33 21.68
C PRO A 165 -37.02 -10.63 22.95
N GLY A 166 -36.43 -10.42 24.13
CA GLY A 166 -37.12 -10.53 25.43
C GLY A 166 -36.39 -11.24 26.57
N ASP A 167 -35.16 -11.74 26.38
CA ASP A 167 -34.33 -12.30 27.47
C ASP A 167 -33.10 -11.41 27.72
N PRO A 168 -33.04 -10.64 28.82
CA PRO A 168 -31.94 -9.71 29.11
C PRO A 168 -30.60 -10.39 29.47
N ASP A 169 -30.53 -11.72 29.57
CA ASP A 169 -29.42 -12.44 30.24
C ASP A 169 -28.38 -13.11 29.31
N ARG A 170 -28.24 -12.76 28.02
CA ARG A 170 -27.38 -13.56 27.09
C ARG A 170 -26.39 -12.79 26.21
N ALA A 171 -26.10 -11.55 26.54
CA ALA A 171 -24.97 -10.77 26.03
C ALA A 171 -24.49 -9.85 27.16
N GLU A 172 -23.94 -10.42 28.22
CA GLU A 172 -23.83 -9.74 29.52
C GLU A 172 -23.00 -8.46 29.45
N GLY A 173 -21.85 -8.43 28.75
CA GLY A 173 -21.15 -7.16 28.57
C GLY A 173 -19.74 -7.22 27.95
N ILE A 174 -19.09 -6.06 27.93
CA ILE A 174 -17.70 -5.88 27.48
C ILE A 174 -16.88 -5.21 28.58
N ALA A 175 -15.64 -5.66 28.76
CA ALA A 175 -14.68 -5.10 29.70
C ALA A 175 -13.46 -4.59 28.91
N ILE A 176 -13.19 -3.29 28.98
CA ILE A 176 -12.03 -2.64 28.36
C ILE A 176 -11.08 -2.27 29.50
N GLY A 177 -9.97 -3.00 29.65
CA GLY A 177 -8.94 -2.72 30.64
C GLY A 177 -9.34 -2.91 32.12
N THR A 178 -10.59 -3.23 32.46
CA THR A 178 -10.95 -3.62 33.83
C THR A 178 -12.16 -4.54 33.85
N ASN A 179 -12.19 -5.47 34.80
CA ASN A 179 -13.32 -6.35 35.06
C ASN A 179 -13.51 -6.51 36.59
N TRP A 180 -14.57 -7.20 37.03
CA TRP A 180 -14.92 -7.36 38.46
C TRP A 180 -13.86 -8.01 39.37
N TRP A 181 -12.74 -8.49 38.83
CA TRP A 181 -11.75 -9.30 39.56
C TRP A 181 -10.29 -8.86 39.38
N ALA A 182 -9.97 -7.93 38.45
CA ALA A 182 -8.65 -7.30 38.37
C ALA A 182 -8.67 -5.96 37.57
N PRO A 183 -7.94 -4.92 38.03
CA PRO A 183 -7.65 -3.70 37.25
C PRO A 183 -6.49 -3.94 36.26
N LEU A 184 -6.71 -3.76 34.95
CA LEU A 184 -5.71 -4.04 33.89
C LEU A 184 -5.72 -2.94 32.79
N PRO A 185 -5.43 -1.66 33.12
CA PRO A 185 -5.82 -0.47 32.33
C PRO A 185 -5.16 -0.32 30.95
N TYR A 186 -4.25 -1.20 30.57
CA TYR A 186 -3.38 -1.06 29.40
C TYR A 186 -3.96 -1.68 28.12
N VAL A 187 -5.20 -1.30 27.78
CA VAL A 187 -5.90 -1.74 26.55
C VAL A 187 -6.58 -0.57 25.88
N THR A 188 -6.51 -0.50 24.55
CA THR A 188 -7.23 0.50 23.72
C THR A 188 -8.26 -0.18 22.83
N MET A 189 -9.44 0.41 22.75
CA MET A 189 -10.42 0.12 21.71
C MET A 189 -10.65 1.37 20.86
N ASN A 190 -10.38 1.29 19.57
CA ASN A 190 -10.60 2.35 18.58
C ASN A 190 -11.80 2.01 17.70
N MET A 191 -12.73 2.96 17.57
CA MET A 191 -13.94 2.82 16.75
C MET A 191 -13.98 3.89 15.65
N TYR A 192 -13.71 3.49 14.41
CA TYR A 192 -13.73 4.37 13.24
C TYR A 192 -15.15 4.53 12.68
N GLU A 193 -15.31 5.48 11.75
CA GLU A 193 -16.58 5.77 11.08
C GLU A 193 -17.27 4.49 10.59
N GLY A 194 -18.58 4.38 10.84
CA GLY A 194 -19.41 3.26 10.41
C GLY A 194 -19.28 1.96 11.21
N SER A 195 -18.41 1.90 12.23
CA SER A 195 -18.32 0.77 13.16
C SER A 195 -19.40 0.81 14.25
N GLU A 196 -19.89 -0.36 14.68
CA GLU A 196 -20.93 -0.49 15.71
C GLU A 196 -20.56 -1.50 16.81
N CYS A 197 -20.66 -1.12 18.08
CA CYS A 197 -20.58 -2.03 19.23
C CYS A 197 -21.89 -1.97 20.03
N LEU A 198 -22.54 -3.11 20.27
CA LEU A 198 -23.81 -3.19 20.99
C LEU A 198 -23.74 -4.22 22.13
N VAL A 199 -23.92 -3.77 23.37
CA VAL A 199 -23.73 -4.59 24.59
C VAL A 199 -24.75 -4.25 25.70
N ASN A 200 -24.99 -5.18 26.64
CA ASN A 200 -25.82 -4.88 27.81
C ASN A 200 -25.06 -4.07 28.85
N TRP A 201 -23.88 -4.53 29.24
CA TRP A 201 -23.02 -3.82 30.19
C TRP A 201 -21.65 -3.48 29.62
N ALA A 202 -21.06 -2.38 30.10
CA ALA A 202 -19.68 -2.04 29.81
C ALA A 202 -18.89 -1.70 31.10
N TRP A 203 -17.71 -2.28 31.26
CA TRP A 203 -16.70 -1.86 32.26
C TRP A 203 -15.53 -1.23 31.53
N ILE A 204 -15.29 0.05 31.79
CA ILE A 204 -14.24 0.80 31.11
C ILE A 204 -13.24 1.24 32.18
N GLY A 205 -12.07 0.61 32.12
CA GLY A 205 -10.89 0.97 32.91
C GLY A 205 -9.62 1.08 32.06
N GLY A 206 -9.74 0.92 30.73
CA GLY A 206 -8.72 1.25 29.74
C GLY A 206 -9.17 2.44 28.88
N HIS A 207 -8.79 2.48 27.60
CA HIS A 207 -9.16 3.59 26.71
C HIS A 207 -10.15 3.17 25.63
N LEU A 208 -11.16 4.00 25.41
CA LEU A 208 -12.15 3.88 24.35
C LEU A 208 -12.11 5.15 23.50
N ASN A 209 -11.70 5.02 22.24
CA ASN A 209 -11.60 6.13 21.29
C ASN A 209 -12.67 6.00 20.21
N MET A 210 -13.42 7.07 19.95
CA MET A 210 -14.55 7.08 19.01
C MET A 210 -14.34 8.11 17.89
N TYR A 211 -13.77 7.66 16.78
CA TYR A 211 -13.47 8.44 15.57
C TYR A 211 -14.60 8.43 14.54
N GLY A 212 -15.85 8.18 14.98
CA GLY A 212 -17.01 8.05 14.08
C GLY A 212 -17.89 6.82 14.35
N GLY A 213 -17.39 5.86 15.14
CA GLY A 213 -18.15 4.66 15.51
C GLY A 213 -19.23 4.88 16.57
N THR A 214 -20.17 3.93 16.67
CA THR A 214 -21.27 3.94 17.67
C THR A 214 -21.06 2.86 18.72
N PHE A 215 -20.99 3.25 19.98
CA PHE A 215 -20.94 2.33 21.13
C PHE A 215 -22.25 2.42 21.91
N ASP A 216 -23.09 1.39 21.79
CA ASP A 216 -24.44 1.33 22.35
C ASP A 216 -24.48 0.35 23.54
N VAL A 217 -24.83 0.90 24.72
CA VAL A 217 -24.98 0.16 25.97
C VAL A 217 -26.43 0.18 26.43
N LEU A 218 -27.00 -1.01 26.61
CA LEU A 218 -28.43 -1.19 26.86
C LEU A 218 -28.82 -1.15 28.34
N VAL A 219 -27.94 -1.58 29.26
CA VAL A 219 -28.29 -1.79 30.69
C VAL A 219 -27.47 -0.93 31.64
N GLY A 220 -26.14 -0.91 31.53
CA GLY A 220 -25.33 -0.12 32.47
C GLY A 220 -23.86 -0.01 32.11
N VAL A 221 -23.25 1.11 32.48
CA VAL A 221 -21.82 1.38 32.29
C VAL A 221 -21.15 1.65 33.63
N ASN A 222 -19.95 1.12 33.81
CA ASN A 222 -19.11 1.39 34.97
C ASN A 222 -17.75 1.93 34.53
N MET A 223 -17.44 3.16 34.97
CA MET A 223 -16.14 3.81 34.80
C MET A 223 -15.55 4.11 36.19
N GLY A 224 -14.78 3.17 36.74
CA GLY A 224 -13.94 3.40 37.94
C GLY A 224 -14.59 3.27 39.32
N ILE A 225 -15.84 2.78 39.47
CA ILE A 225 -16.46 2.57 40.81
C ILE A 225 -17.11 1.19 40.90
N GLY A 226 -16.43 0.20 41.52
CA GLY A 226 -17.08 -1.06 41.90
C GLY A 226 -16.25 -2.34 41.87
N THR A 227 -14.94 -2.28 41.61
CA THR A 227 -14.03 -3.42 41.73
C THR A 227 -13.32 -3.40 43.09
N PRO A 228 -12.88 -4.55 43.64
CA PRO A 228 -12.15 -4.59 44.92
C PRO A 228 -10.85 -3.76 44.94
N GLU A 229 -10.32 -3.41 43.76
CA GLU A 229 -9.15 -2.56 43.54
C GLU A 229 -9.50 -1.56 42.42
N ASN A 230 -9.67 -0.28 42.75
CA ASN A 230 -10.07 0.78 41.80
C ASN A 230 -8.92 1.11 40.82
N VAL A 231 -9.23 1.25 39.52
CA VAL A 231 -8.32 1.87 38.54
C VAL A 231 -8.32 3.38 38.78
N PRO A 232 -7.16 4.04 38.94
CA PRO A 232 -7.07 5.51 39.02
C PRO A 232 -7.66 6.20 37.79
N ASP A 233 -8.42 7.28 37.98
CA ASP A 233 -9.10 8.03 36.90
C ASP A 233 -8.13 8.47 35.79
N GLU A 234 -6.89 8.82 36.14
CA GLU A 234 -5.83 9.19 35.20
C GLU A 234 -5.43 8.10 34.19
N LEU A 235 -5.81 6.84 34.43
CA LEU A 235 -5.55 5.69 33.56
C LEU A 235 -6.78 5.26 32.74
N ILE A 236 -7.90 5.97 32.87
CA ILE A 236 -9.15 5.70 32.15
C ILE A 236 -9.39 6.85 31.17
N SER A 237 -9.71 6.53 29.91
CA SER A 237 -10.06 7.55 28.92
C SER A 237 -11.21 7.10 28.03
N VAL A 238 -12.22 7.94 27.87
CA VAL A 238 -13.24 7.80 26.83
C VAL A 238 -13.20 9.07 26.00
N ASP A 239 -12.69 8.97 24.78
CA ASP A 239 -12.45 10.10 23.89
C ASP A 239 -13.39 10.05 22.69
N ILE A 240 -14.27 11.04 22.56
CA ILE A 240 -15.23 11.14 21.45
C ILE A 240 -14.78 12.24 20.48
N TYR A 241 -14.61 11.89 19.20
CA TYR A 241 -14.30 12.83 18.11
C TYR A 241 -15.51 13.07 17.20
N GLU A 242 -15.94 12.04 16.45
CA GLU A 242 -17.10 12.10 15.52
C GLU A 242 -18.12 10.96 15.77
N GLY A 243 -17.92 10.16 16.83
CA GLY A 243 -18.74 9.01 17.19
C GLY A 243 -19.87 9.27 18.20
N ARG A 244 -20.59 8.21 18.58
CA ARG A 244 -21.75 8.27 19.49
C ARG A 244 -21.68 7.22 20.60
N LEU A 245 -21.66 7.64 21.86
CA LEU A 245 -21.86 6.75 23.01
C LEU A 245 -23.34 6.80 23.40
N ILE A 246 -24.06 5.68 23.27
CA ILE A 246 -25.49 5.58 23.57
C ILE A 246 -25.65 4.79 24.86
N LEU A 247 -26.26 5.41 25.87
CA LEU A 247 -26.39 4.88 27.22
C LEU A 247 -27.87 4.59 27.54
N PRO A 248 -28.15 3.85 28.63
CA PRO A 248 -29.49 3.69 29.17
C PRO A 248 -30.13 5.05 29.56
N PRO A 249 -31.43 5.07 29.90
CA PRO A 249 -32.09 6.28 30.36
C PRO A 249 -31.46 6.82 31.67
N ASP A 250 -31.60 8.13 31.88
CA ASP A 250 -31.24 8.85 33.11
C ASP A 250 -29.73 8.91 33.46
N PHE A 251 -28.83 8.72 32.48
CA PHE A 251 -27.37 8.76 32.67
C PHE A 251 -26.75 10.18 32.69
N GLY A 252 -27.56 11.23 32.70
CA GLY A 252 -27.08 12.62 32.56
C GLY A 252 -26.14 13.06 33.68
N ASP A 253 -26.46 12.68 34.92
CA ASP A 253 -25.65 13.04 36.10
C ASP A 253 -24.33 12.26 36.14
N GLU A 254 -24.33 10.98 35.75
CA GLU A 254 -23.15 10.13 35.64
C GLU A 254 -22.21 10.61 34.53
N VAL A 255 -22.77 10.99 33.37
CA VAL A 255 -21.98 11.55 32.28
C VAL A 255 -21.29 12.84 32.73
N GLN A 256 -21.98 13.69 33.49
CA GLN A 256 -21.37 14.90 34.05
C GLN A 256 -20.27 14.59 35.07
N ASP A 257 -20.45 13.59 35.94
CA ASP A 257 -19.40 13.11 36.86
C ASP A 257 -18.15 12.65 36.10
N TRP A 258 -18.31 11.90 35.00
CA TRP A 258 -17.18 11.43 34.19
C TRP A 258 -16.44 12.56 33.48
N ILE A 259 -17.15 13.61 33.06
CA ILE A 259 -16.56 14.83 32.50
C ILE A 259 -15.75 15.57 33.58
N ASP A 260 -16.35 15.76 34.76
CA ASP A 260 -15.73 16.50 35.87
C ASP A 260 -14.48 15.79 36.40
N ARG A 261 -14.47 14.45 36.39
CA ARG A 261 -13.31 13.61 36.73
C ARG A 261 -12.28 13.50 35.62
N GLY A 262 -12.57 14.04 34.43
CA GLY A 262 -11.67 13.99 33.28
C GLY A 262 -11.51 12.59 32.69
N ILE A 263 -12.51 11.71 32.84
CA ILE A 263 -12.55 10.37 32.23
C ILE A 263 -13.14 10.46 30.83
N LEU A 264 -14.25 11.19 30.66
CA LEU A 264 -14.91 11.41 29.37
C LEU A 264 -14.50 12.77 28.79
N LYS A 265 -13.94 12.77 27.58
CA LYS A 265 -13.34 13.96 26.93
C LYS A 265 -13.68 14.00 25.44
N THR A 266 -13.39 15.14 24.83
CA THR A 266 -13.33 15.27 23.36
C THR A 266 -11.89 15.23 22.88
N TYR A 267 -11.63 14.59 21.74
CA TYR A 267 -10.27 14.45 21.20
C TYR A 267 -9.61 15.83 21.02
N GLY A 268 -8.42 16.02 21.59
CA GLY A 268 -7.68 17.29 21.56
C GLY A 268 -8.09 18.34 22.61
N SER A 269 -9.04 18.04 23.51
CA SER A 269 -9.42 18.97 24.59
C SER A 269 -8.40 18.97 25.74
N THR A 270 -8.02 20.17 26.20
CA THR A 270 -7.28 20.36 27.47
C THR A 270 -8.28 20.83 28.52
N PRO A 271 -8.35 20.21 29.72
CA PRO A 271 -9.23 20.66 30.79
C PRO A 271 -8.97 22.14 31.14
N GLY A 272 -10.01 22.98 31.06
CA GLY A 272 -9.97 24.40 31.47
C GLY A 272 -9.83 25.45 30.36
N LEU A 273 -9.85 25.09 29.07
CA LEU A 273 -9.91 26.06 27.97
C LEU A 273 -11.36 26.41 27.58
N PRO A 274 -11.73 27.70 27.39
CA PRO A 274 -13.12 28.10 27.13
C PRO A 274 -13.68 27.71 25.74
N ARG A 275 -12.88 27.04 24.89
CA ARG A 275 -13.18 26.80 23.46
C ARG A 275 -12.71 25.42 22.99
N GLY A 276 -12.89 24.38 23.80
CA GLY A 276 -12.72 22.98 23.37
C GLY A 276 -14.03 22.40 22.78
N PRO A 277 -13.96 21.28 22.01
CA PRO A 277 -15.15 20.61 21.49
C PRO A 277 -16.08 20.22 22.64
N GLN A 278 -17.38 20.50 22.49
CA GLN A 278 -18.37 20.27 23.55
C GLN A 278 -18.97 18.86 23.46
N ILE A 279 -19.06 18.19 24.61
CA ILE A 279 -19.87 16.98 24.75
C ILE A 279 -21.34 17.42 24.77
N ILE A 280 -22.13 16.92 23.82
CA ILE A 280 -23.59 16.99 23.91
C ILE A 280 -24.09 15.74 24.62
N VAL A 281 -24.95 15.96 25.61
CA VAL A 281 -25.83 14.95 26.17
C VAL A 281 -27.24 15.20 25.65
N ASP A 282 -27.73 14.31 24.80
CA ASP A 282 -29.03 14.37 24.15
C ASP A 282 -29.92 13.21 24.63
N THR A 283 -31.05 13.55 25.24
CA THR A 283 -32.06 12.60 25.71
C THR A 283 -33.37 12.69 24.92
N GLU A 284 -33.43 13.59 23.93
CA GLU A 284 -34.64 13.92 23.17
C GLU A 284 -34.72 13.14 21.85
N THR A 285 -33.60 12.93 21.16
CA THR A 285 -33.61 12.28 19.83
C THR A 285 -33.89 10.78 19.88
N MET A 286 -33.59 10.11 20.99
CA MET A 286 -33.98 8.72 21.26
C MET A 286 -34.62 8.61 22.65
N PRO A 287 -35.96 8.75 22.76
CA PRO A 287 -36.64 8.70 24.04
C PRO A 287 -36.36 7.41 24.82
N GLY A 288 -35.89 7.55 26.06
CA GLY A 288 -35.49 6.41 26.90
C GLY A 288 -34.03 5.98 26.73
N ARG A 289 -33.20 6.75 26.01
CA ARG A 289 -31.75 6.59 25.89
C ARG A 289 -31.06 7.92 26.17
N THR A 290 -29.82 7.86 26.65
CA THR A 290 -28.95 9.03 26.80
C THR A 290 -27.86 8.96 25.74
N ILE A 291 -27.88 9.86 24.76
CA ILE A 291 -26.89 9.90 23.67
C ILE A 291 -25.83 10.93 24.03
N VAL A 292 -24.59 10.48 24.11
CA VAL A 292 -23.41 11.31 24.31
C VAL A 292 -22.66 11.40 22.98
N THR A 293 -22.49 12.62 22.48
CA THR A 293 -21.75 12.90 21.25
C THR A 293 -20.76 14.03 21.48
N ALA A 294 -19.76 14.14 20.61
CA ALA A 294 -18.97 15.34 20.50
C ALA A 294 -19.53 16.18 19.35
N LEU A 295 -19.70 17.49 19.57
CA LEU A 295 -19.76 18.41 18.46
C LEU A 295 -18.34 18.59 17.92
N SER A 296 -18.02 17.89 16.84
CA SER A 296 -17.07 18.43 15.88
C SER A 296 -17.78 19.62 15.22
N GLN A 297 -17.63 20.82 15.77
CA GLN A 297 -17.89 21.99 14.96
C GLN A 297 -16.76 22.04 13.93
N ASN A 298 -17.05 21.62 12.70
CA ASN A 298 -16.25 22.12 11.59
C ASN A 298 -16.24 23.65 11.74
N PRO A 299 -15.05 24.27 11.82
CA PRO A 299 -14.97 25.70 12.03
C PRO A 299 -15.78 26.41 10.94
N PRO A 300 -16.50 27.50 11.27
CA PRO A 300 -17.16 28.30 10.27
C PRO A 300 -16.16 28.99 9.34
N GLU A 301 -14.87 29.06 9.71
CA GLU A 301 -13.75 29.50 8.90
C GLU A 301 -13.27 28.44 7.89
N ALA A 302 -12.61 28.89 6.82
CA ALA A 302 -11.94 28.02 5.86
C ALA A 302 -10.78 27.26 6.51
N SER A 303 -10.52 26.03 6.06
CA SER A 303 -9.44 25.18 6.59
C SER A 303 -8.76 24.34 5.51
N GLY A 304 -7.68 23.62 5.86
CA GLY A 304 -7.02 22.68 4.94
C GLY A 304 -6.52 23.31 3.63
N PRO A 305 -5.64 24.33 3.71
CA PRO A 305 -5.13 25.02 2.52
C PRO A 305 -4.29 24.08 1.64
N SER A 306 -4.42 24.26 0.33
CA SER A 306 -3.52 23.74 -0.70
C SER A 306 -3.17 24.90 -1.64
N PRO A 307 -1.90 25.29 -1.81
CA PRO A 307 -0.72 24.72 -1.16
C PRO A 307 -0.81 24.75 0.38
N ALA A 308 -0.22 23.75 1.03
CA ALA A 308 -0.21 23.67 2.49
C ALA A 308 0.43 24.93 3.08
N ASN A 309 0.01 25.33 4.28
CA ASN A 309 0.60 26.50 4.94
C ASN A 309 2.11 26.30 5.16
N GLY A 310 2.91 27.23 4.66
CA GLY A 310 4.37 27.16 4.64
C GLY A 310 4.97 26.34 3.50
N ALA A 311 4.19 25.94 2.49
CA ALA A 311 4.70 25.20 1.33
C ALA A 311 5.79 25.99 0.61
N THR A 312 6.78 25.28 0.08
CA THR A 312 7.91 25.85 -0.67
C THR A 312 7.98 25.24 -2.06
N ASP A 313 8.73 25.85 -2.97
CA ASP A 313 8.85 25.40 -4.38
C ASP A 313 7.49 25.22 -5.09
N VAL A 314 6.56 26.13 -4.82
CA VAL A 314 5.24 26.11 -5.45
C VAL A 314 5.30 26.70 -6.86
N ARG A 315 4.56 26.12 -7.82
CA ARG A 315 4.47 26.65 -9.18
C ARG A 315 3.85 28.05 -9.22
N ILE A 316 4.32 28.92 -10.13
CA ILE A 316 3.84 30.32 -10.23
C ILE A 316 2.40 30.45 -10.76
N ASP A 317 1.86 29.39 -11.34
CA ASP A 317 0.48 29.23 -11.80
C ASP A 317 -0.31 28.30 -10.88
N THR A 318 0.09 28.20 -9.61
CA THR A 318 -0.57 27.33 -8.64
C THR A 318 -2.03 27.72 -8.45
N ARG A 319 -2.87 26.71 -8.30
CA ARG A 319 -4.27 26.87 -7.90
C ARG A 319 -4.38 26.73 -6.38
N LEU A 320 -5.04 27.69 -5.75
CA LEU A 320 -5.34 27.65 -4.32
C LEU A 320 -6.63 26.85 -4.11
N ASN A 321 -6.64 25.94 -3.15
CA ASN A 321 -7.79 25.14 -2.74
C ASN A 321 -7.88 25.10 -1.23
N TRP A 322 -9.09 24.97 -0.69
CA TRP A 322 -9.32 24.85 0.76
C TRP A 322 -10.55 23.98 1.01
N ARG A 323 -10.74 23.58 2.26
CA ARG A 323 -12.00 23.05 2.78
C ARG A 323 -12.88 24.23 3.18
N MET A 324 -14.08 24.28 2.62
CA MET A 324 -15.06 25.32 2.93
C MET A 324 -15.47 25.30 4.41
N GLY A 325 -15.68 26.48 4.97
CA GLY A 325 -16.30 26.64 6.29
C GLY A 325 -17.73 26.10 6.31
N TYR A 326 -18.16 25.57 7.45
CA TYR A 326 -19.40 24.77 7.55
C TYR A 326 -20.67 25.53 7.13
N TYR A 327 -20.72 26.83 7.39
CA TYR A 327 -21.89 27.68 7.06
C TYR A 327 -21.68 28.53 5.80
N ALA A 328 -20.59 28.35 5.06
CA ALA A 328 -20.24 29.20 3.93
C ALA A 328 -21.24 29.09 2.77
N GLU A 329 -21.69 30.24 2.25
CA GLU A 329 -22.39 30.35 0.96
C GLU A 329 -21.48 30.90 -0.14
N ARG A 330 -20.42 31.63 0.26
CA ARG A 330 -19.44 32.27 -0.60
C ARG A 330 -18.12 32.44 0.14
N HIS A 331 -17.02 32.48 -0.60
CA HIS A 331 -15.67 32.71 -0.09
C HIS A 331 -15.14 34.05 -0.61
N ASP A 332 -14.62 34.89 0.29
CA ASP A 332 -13.90 36.12 -0.04
C ASP A 332 -12.39 35.81 0.13
N VAL A 333 -11.66 35.71 -1.00
CA VAL A 333 -10.25 35.26 -1.03
C VAL A 333 -9.33 36.46 -1.22
N PHE A 334 -8.28 36.55 -0.40
CA PHE A 334 -7.26 37.59 -0.43
C PHE A 334 -5.87 36.96 -0.59
N ILE A 335 -5.02 37.50 -1.48
CA ILE A 335 -3.62 37.09 -1.63
C ILE A 335 -2.71 38.31 -1.86
N GLY A 336 -1.53 38.30 -1.28
CA GLY A 336 -0.54 39.38 -1.37
C GLY A 336 0.81 38.95 -0.80
N THR A 337 1.76 39.87 -0.74
CA THR A 337 3.14 39.59 -0.28
C THR A 337 3.45 40.10 1.12
N ASP A 338 2.52 40.87 1.72
CA ASP A 338 2.66 41.36 3.10
C ASP A 338 1.64 40.64 4.02
N PRO A 339 2.10 39.93 5.07
CA PRO A 339 1.21 39.21 5.97
C PRO A 339 0.34 40.12 6.84
N GLY A 340 0.80 41.35 7.14
CA GLY A 340 0.04 42.35 7.89
C GLY A 340 -1.16 42.84 7.09
N ASP A 341 -0.92 43.17 5.81
CA ASP A 341 -1.99 43.60 4.90
C ASP A 341 -3.06 42.51 4.74
N ILE A 342 -2.63 41.26 4.55
CA ILE A 342 -3.54 40.11 4.42
C ILE A 342 -4.30 39.82 5.72
N ASN A 343 -3.72 40.15 6.88
CA ASN A 343 -4.40 40.00 8.15
C ASN A 343 -5.46 41.10 8.40
N GLU A 344 -5.32 42.30 7.82
CA GLU A 344 -6.21 43.44 8.10
C GLU A 344 -7.23 43.75 6.98
N VAL A 345 -6.97 43.33 5.75
CA VAL A 345 -7.83 43.56 4.58
C VAL A 345 -9.21 42.90 4.75
N ASN A 346 -10.24 43.47 4.13
CA ASN A 346 -11.57 42.89 3.93
C ASN A 346 -12.23 43.55 2.69
N SER A 347 -13.39 43.06 2.29
CA SER A 347 -14.08 43.54 1.08
C SER A 347 -14.52 45.02 1.15
N ALA A 348 -14.56 45.64 2.33
CA ALA A 348 -14.96 47.05 2.50
C ALA A 348 -13.77 48.03 2.49
N ASN A 349 -12.56 47.58 2.83
CA ASN A 349 -11.35 48.43 2.90
C ASN A 349 -10.29 48.09 1.85
N LEU A 350 -10.61 47.26 0.84
CA LEU A 350 -9.69 46.85 -0.23
C LEU A 350 -8.94 48.02 -0.90
N ALA A 351 -9.55 49.21 -0.98
CA ALA A 351 -8.92 50.39 -1.56
C ALA A 351 -7.68 50.89 -0.79
N ASP A 352 -7.53 50.51 0.48
CA ASP A 352 -6.37 50.87 1.32
C ASP A 352 -5.19 49.90 1.10
N TYR A 353 -5.40 48.78 0.40
CA TYR A 353 -4.43 47.69 0.19
C TYR A 353 -4.24 47.39 -1.32
N PRO A 354 -3.57 48.27 -2.09
CA PRO A 354 -3.49 48.16 -3.55
C PRO A 354 -2.72 46.94 -4.07
N ASP A 355 -1.86 46.35 -3.23
CA ASP A 355 -1.03 45.19 -3.58
C ASP A 355 -1.71 43.84 -3.21
N VAL A 356 -2.90 43.88 -2.61
CA VAL A 356 -3.71 42.69 -2.31
C VAL A 356 -4.63 42.38 -3.48
N THR A 357 -4.52 41.17 -4.02
CA THR A 357 -5.49 40.62 -4.96
C THR A 357 -6.68 40.05 -4.18
N TYR A 358 -7.89 40.44 -4.60
CA TYR A 358 -9.15 39.99 -4.00
C TYR A 358 -10.06 39.37 -5.06
N GLN A 359 -10.66 38.24 -4.74
CA GLN A 359 -11.76 37.67 -5.52
C GLN A 359 -12.80 37.02 -4.62
N ASN A 360 -14.07 37.22 -4.94
CA ASN A 360 -15.16 36.43 -4.37
C ASN A 360 -15.46 35.20 -5.25
N VAL A 361 -15.57 34.03 -4.65
CA VAL A 361 -15.84 32.76 -5.36
C VAL A 361 -16.91 31.94 -4.65
N ASN A 362 -17.66 31.14 -5.42
CA ASN A 362 -18.70 30.24 -4.91
C ASN A 362 -18.27 28.77 -4.90
N ILE A 363 -16.99 28.52 -5.17
CA ILE A 363 -16.34 27.21 -5.17
C ILE A 363 -15.08 27.34 -4.33
N ASN A 364 -14.62 26.24 -3.74
CA ASN A 364 -13.54 26.20 -2.75
C ASN A 364 -12.14 26.24 -3.38
N THR A 365 -11.99 27.08 -4.41
CA THR A 365 -10.81 27.10 -5.26
C THR A 365 -10.65 28.45 -5.98
N PHE A 366 -9.41 28.89 -6.13
CA PHE A 366 -9.05 30.18 -6.72
C PHE A 366 -7.73 30.07 -7.49
N GLU A 367 -7.73 30.56 -8.73
CA GLU A 367 -6.55 30.63 -9.59
C GLU A 367 -6.05 32.08 -9.62
N PRO A 368 -4.97 32.43 -8.89
CA PRO A 368 -4.39 33.75 -8.96
C PRO A 368 -3.85 34.03 -10.37
N ALA A 369 -3.68 35.31 -10.70
CA ALA A 369 -2.84 35.70 -11.83
C ALA A 369 -1.42 35.14 -11.63
N THR A 370 -0.66 34.98 -12.72
CA THR A 370 0.71 34.46 -12.66
C THR A 370 1.51 35.17 -11.57
N LEU A 371 1.98 34.39 -10.61
CA LEU A 371 2.74 34.85 -9.46
C LEU A 371 4.20 35.10 -9.84
N ASP A 372 4.87 35.96 -9.09
CA ASP A 372 6.30 36.20 -9.26
C ASP A 372 7.11 35.02 -8.72
N MET A 373 8.17 34.62 -9.42
CA MET A 373 9.10 33.59 -8.94
C MET A 373 9.81 34.01 -7.64
N GLU A 374 10.24 33.02 -6.85
CA GLU A 374 11.01 33.22 -5.60
C GLU A 374 10.37 34.20 -4.61
N THR A 375 9.05 34.31 -4.64
CA THR A 375 8.27 35.24 -3.83
C THR A 375 7.44 34.48 -2.80
N VAL A 376 7.38 35.02 -1.58
CA VAL A 376 6.51 34.51 -0.52
C VAL A 376 5.16 35.21 -0.62
N TYR A 377 4.11 34.42 -0.74
CA TYR A 377 2.73 34.89 -0.75
C TYR A 377 2.03 34.50 0.54
N TYR A 378 1.18 35.40 1.01
CA TYR A 378 0.26 35.21 2.12
C TYR A 378 -1.16 35.30 1.58
N TRP A 379 -2.03 34.41 2.03
CA TRP A 379 -3.41 34.38 1.58
C TRP A 379 -4.35 33.97 2.70
N ARG A 380 -5.59 34.42 2.60
CA ARG A 380 -6.65 34.18 3.58
C ARG A 380 -7.98 34.03 2.85
N VAL A 381 -8.85 33.21 3.41
CA VAL A 381 -10.22 33.02 2.93
C VAL A 381 -11.21 33.35 4.03
N ASP A 382 -12.04 34.36 3.80
CA ASP A 382 -13.13 34.71 4.70
C ASP A 382 -14.42 34.06 4.22
N GLU A 383 -15.10 33.36 5.12
CA GLU A 383 -16.31 32.61 4.83
C GLU A 383 -17.56 33.47 5.03
N VAL A 384 -18.39 33.58 3.99
CA VAL A 384 -19.51 34.52 3.94
C VAL A 384 -20.86 33.80 3.82
N ASN A 385 -21.80 34.19 4.68
CA ASN A 385 -23.20 33.76 4.66
C ASN A 385 -24.08 34.94 5.10
N SER A 386 -24.90 35.44 4.17
CA SER A 386 -25.71 36.64 4.40
C SER A 386 -26.86 36.45 5.41
N LEU A 387 -27.20 35.21 5.73
CA LEU A 387 -28.28 34.84 6.66
C LEU A 387 -27.77 34.66 8.10
N ASN A 388 -26.45 34.59 8.30
CA ASN A 388 -25.86 34.41 9.62
C ASN A 388 -25.24 35.73 10.14
N PRO A 389 -25.67 36.25 11.31
CA PRO A 389 -25.13 37.50 11.86
C PRO A 389 -23.66 37.43 12.28
N ASP A 390 -23.10 36.23 12.47
CA ASP A 390 -21.69 36.04 12.82
C ASP A 390 -20.76 36.03 11.58
N SER A 391 -21.33 36.17 10.37
CA SER A 391 -20.60 36.27 9.11
C SER A 391 -20.17 37.73 8.81
N PRO A 392 -18.99 37.96 8.21
CA PRO A 392 -18.02 36.98 7.71
C PRO A 392 -17.16 36.35 8.82
N TRP A 393 -16.89 35.05 8.67
CA TRP A 393 -15.92 34.34 9.50
C TRP A 393 -14.54 34.49 8.88
N VAL A 394 -13.70 35.26 9.54
CA VAL A 394 -12.36 35.60 9.05
C VAL A 394 -11.44 34.39 9.19
N GLY A 395 -10.84 33.95 8.09
CA GLY A 395 -9.97 32.77 8.07
C GLY A 395 -8.58 33.00 8.66
N GLU A 396 -7.79 31.94 8.75
CA GLU A 396 -6.37 32.05 9.10
C GLU A 396 -5.54 32.53 7.90
N VAL A 397 -4.46 33.27 8.18
CA VAL A 397 -3.48 33.66 7.16
C VAL A 397 -2.54 32.49 6.90
N TRP A 398 -2.58 31.95 5.70
CA TRP A 398 -1.67 30.92 5.20
C TRP A 398 -0.59 31.53 4.32
N SER A 399 0.50 30.79 4.13
CA SER A 399 1.62 31.23 3.31
C SER A 399 2.15 30.12 2.41
N PHE A 400 2.82 30.50 1.31
CA PHE A 400 3.67 29.62 0.53
C PHE A 400 4.74 30.44 -0.22
N SER A 401 5.80 29.79 -0.67
CA SER A 401 6.82 30.42 -1.53
C SER A 401 6.88 29.77 -2.90
N THR A 402 6.85 30.57 -3.95
CA THR A 402 7.00 30.09 -5.33
C THR A 402 8.45 29.70 -5.64
N GLY A 403 8.64 28.66 -6.44
CA GLY A 403 9.97 28.26 -6.92
C GLY A 403 10.52 29.13 -8.05
N ALA A 404 11.80 28.96 -8.37
CA ALA A 404 12.50 29.65 -9.47
C ALA A 404 12.36 28.93 -10.82
N PHE A 405 11.17 28.41 -11.14
CA PHE A 405 10.96 27.55 -12.30
C PHE A 405 9.59 27.69 -12.96
N LEU A 406 9.53 27.34 -14.24
CA LEU A 406 8.29 27.04 -14.96
C LEU A 406 8.13 25.52 -15.08
N VAL A 407 6.91 25.01 -14.94
CA VAL A 407 6.62 23.58 -15.10
C VAL A 407 6.27 23.29 -16.56
N VAL A 408 6.97 22.34 -17.18
CA VAL A 408 6.58 21.76 -18.48
C VAL A 408 5.65 20.57 -18.27
N ASP A 409 5.99 19.70 -17.32
CA ASP A 409 5.16 18.61 -16.83
C ASP A 409 5.74 18.12 -15.48
N ASP A 410 4.93 18.02 -14.45
CA ASP A 410 5.29 17.41 -13.17
C ASP A 410 4.50 16.13 -12.88
N PHE A 411 3.74 15.64 -13.86
CA PHE A 411 3.04 14.35 -13.84
C PHE A 411 1.92 14.18 -12.80
N GLU A 412 1.68 15.17 -11.93
CA GLU A 412 0.68 15.09 -10.84
C GLU A 412 -0.79 15.21 -11.32
N GLU A 413 -1.02 15.62 -12.55
CA GLU A 413 -2.39 15.84 -13.06
C GLU A 413 -3.03 14.57 -13.65
N TYR A 414 -2.25 13.51 -13.87
CA TYR A 414 -2.71 12.31 -14.59
C TYR A 414 -3.59 11.41 -13.74
N ASN A 415 -4.68 10.90 -14.33
CA ASN A 415 -5.65 10.07 -13.63
C ASN A 415 -6.44 9.12 -14.53
N THR A 416 -7.21 8.22 -13.90
CA THR A 416 -8.12 7.27 -14.57
C THR A 416 -9.31 7.90 -15.28
N GLY A 417 -9.59 9.19 -15.03
CA GLY A 417 -10.64 9.95 -15.69
C GLY A 417 -10.22 10.40 -17.10
N ASP A 418 -10.51 11.65 -17.43
CA ASP A 418 -10.29 12.21 -18.77
C ASP A 418 -8.85 12.70 -19.01
N ASN A 419 -7.91 12.42 -18.09
CA ASN A 419 -6.51 12.87 -18.18
C ASN A 419 -5.52 11.70 -18.05
N GLN A 420 -5.66 10.69 -18.89
CA GLN A 420 -4.74 9.54 -18.89
C GLN A 420 -3.43 9.91 -19.59
N ILE A 421 -2.28 9.49 -19.04
CA ILE A 421 -0.96 9.96 -19.47
C ILE A 421 -0.65 9.74 -20.96
N TRP A 422 -1.08 8.64 -21.56
CA TRP A 422 -0.85 8.33 -22.99
C TRP A 422 -1.63 9.22 -23.98
N PHE A 423 -2.63 9.98 -23.52
CA PHE A 423 -3.26 11.01 -24.34
C PHE A 423 -2.44 12.30 -24.38
N ALA A 424 -1.60 12.54 -23.37
CA ALA A 424 -0.70 13.70 -23.31
C ALA A 424 0.69 13.38 -23.87
N TRP A 425 1.25 12.22 -23.49
CA TRP A 425 2.53 11.69 -23.95
C TRP A 425 2.30 10.63 -25.03
N HIS A 426 2.50 11.03 -26.28
CA HIS A 426 2.29 10.20 -27.44
C HIS A 426 3.43 9.19 -27.61
N ASP A 427 3.11 7.90 -27.49
CA ASP A 427 4.08 6.81 -27.51
C ASP A 427 3.96 5.91 -28.75
N GLY A 428 4.73 4.82 -28.77
CA GLY A 428 4.74 3.83 -29.83
C GLY A 428 3.44 3.07 -30.02
N LEU A 429 2.61 2.94 -28.97
CA LEU A 429 1.38 2.15 -28.99
C LEU A 429 0.16 2.99 -29.42
N GLY A 430 0.18 4.28 -29.08
CA GLY A 430 -0.95 5.19 -29.26
C GLY A 430 -2.01 5.05 -28.18
N ALA A 431 -3.10 5.82 -28.32
CA ALA A 431 -4.16 5.93 -27.33
C ALA A 431 -5.54 5.67 -27.93
N GLY A 432 -6.44 5.09 -27.13
CA GLY A 432 -7.83 4.82 -27.52
C GLY A 432 -8.02 3.61 -28.44
N THR A 433 -9.28 3.35 -28.82
CA THR A 433 -9.65 2.22 -29.69
C THR A 433 -9.79 2.68 -31.15
N PRO A 434 -9.19 1.99 -32.14
CA PRO A 434 -9.37 2.35 -33.54
C PRO A 434 -10.86 2.42 -33.93
N GLY A 435 -11.30 3.59 -34.41
CA GLY A 435 -12.67 3.83 -34.83
C GLY A 435 -13.59 4.43 -33.75
N SER A 436 -13.09 4.69 -32.54
CA SER A 436 -13.78 5.48 -31.51
C SER A 436 -12.98 6.74 -31.17
N ASP A 437 -13.65 7.87 -31.00
CA ASP A 437 -13.04 9.14 -30.58
C ASP A 437 -12.98 9.20 -29.04
N PRO A 438 -11.85 9.59 -28.42
CA PRO A 438 -10.55 9.89 -29.02
C PRO A 438 -9.72 8.64 -29.37
N TYR A 439 -9.12 8.65 -30.57
CA TYR A 439 -8.13 7.65 -31.02
C TYR A 439 -6.90 8.36 -31.60
N ILE A 440 -5.72 8.00 -31.08
CA ILE A 440 -4.43 8.50 -31.53
C ILE A 440 -3.58 7.29 -31.94
N PRO A 441 -3.22 7.11 -33.23
CA PRO A 441 -2.35 6.02 -33.64
C PRO A 441 -0.94 6.21 -33.06
N GLY A 442 -0.28 5.13 -32.62
CA GLY A 442 1.07 5.22 -32.07
C GLY A 442 2.12 5.73 -33.07
N ASN A 443 3.21 6.30 -32.55
CA ASN A 443 4.28 6.87 -33.36
C ASN A 443 5.21 5.81 -34.01
N GLY A 444 4.99 4.53 -33.72
CA GLY A 444 5.72 3.41 -34.35
C GLY A 444 7.12 3.15 -33.78
N THR A 445 7.48 3.76 -32.65
CA THR A 445 8.73 3.49 -31.92
C THR A 445 8.56 2.43 -30.83
N GLY A 446 9.65 1.99 -30.22
CA GLY A 446 9.64 1.00 -29.13
C GLY A 446 9.02 1.48 -27.82
N SER A 447 8.59 2.75 -27.74
CA SER A 447 8.13 3.36 -26.49
C SER A 447 6.74 2.90 -26.03
N ALA A 448 6.54 2.90 -24.71
CA ALA A 448 5.23 2.85 -24.08
C ALA A 448 5.25 3.63 -22.75
N VAL A 449 4.15 4.33 -22.44
CA VAL A 449 3.99 5.03 -21.15
C VAL A 449 2.76 4.55 -20.38
N GLY A 450 2.82 4.73 -19.07
CA GLY A 450 1.70 4.55 -18.14
C GLY A 450 1.59 3.15 -17.52
N ASP A 451 0.97 3.09 -16.34
CA ASP A 451 0.85 1.88 -15.53
C ASP A 451 -0.63 1.47 -15.35
N GLU A 452 -1.07 0.45 -16.09
CA GLU A 452 -2.46 -0.02 -16.03
C GLU A 452 -2.85 -0.64 -14.66
N THR A 453 -1.92 -0.76 -13.71
CA THR A 453 -2.18 -1.30 -12.36
C THR A 453 -2.49 -0.22 -11.32
N THR A 454 -2.27 1.06 -11.63
CA THR A 454 -2.55 2.18 -10.71
C THR A 454 -3.80 2.95 -11.14
N ALA A 455 -4.41 3.68 -10.20
CA ALA A 455 -5.59 4.51 -10.47
C ALA A 455 -5.24 5.81 -11.22
N SER A 456 -3.95 6.16 -11.28
CA SER A 456 -3.43 7.33 -11.98
C SER A 456 -2.93 7.03 -13.39
N TYR A 457 -2.67 5.75 -13.67
CA TYR A 457 -1.85 5.32 -14.80
C TYR A 457 -0.40 5.84 -14.75
N THR A 458 0.06 6.30 -13.60
CA THR A 458 1.45 6.71 -13.33
C THR A 458 2.08 5.80 -12.27
N GLU A 459 3.38 5.95 -12.05
CA GLU A 459 4.11 5.28 -10.98
C GLU A 459 3.96 6.09 -9.68
N GLU A 460 3.48 5.48 -8.61
CA GLU A 460 3.13 6.16 -7.36
C GLU A 460 4.11 5.86 -6.20
N THR A 461 5.10 4.98 -6.43
CA THR A 461 6.08 4.57 -5.40
C THR A 461 7.51 4.98 -5.72
N ILE A 462 7.88 4.96 -7.01
CA ILE A 462 9.17 5.46 -7.49
C ILE A 462 8.95 6.88 -8.03
N VAL A 463 9.05 7.86 -7.14
CA VAL A 463 8.73 9.27 -7.40
C VAL A 463 9.90 10.14 -6.94
N ASN A 464 10.19 11.24 -7.64
CA ASN A 464 11.22 12.21 -7.26
C ASN A 464 10.63 13.29 -6.35
N SER A 465 9.50 13.88 -6.77
CA SER A 465 8.73 14.83 -5.97
C SER A 465 7.23 14.67 -6.27
N GLY A 466 6.36 15.17 -5.40
CA GLY A 466 4.92 14.93 -5.55
C GLY A 466 4.53 13.48 -5.22
N ASN A 467 3.52 12.96 -5.91
CA ASN A 467 2.95 11.64 -5.68
C ASN A 467 3.13 10.70 -6.88
N GLN A 468 3.53 11.21 -8.04
CA GLN A 468 3.47 10.49 -9.31
C GLN A 468 4.69 10.77 -10.19
N SER A 469 5.18 9.74 -10.88
CA SER A 469 6.15 9.89 -11.95
C SER A 469 5.70 9.14 -13.21
N MET A 470 6.23 9.51 -14.38
CA MET A 470 5.94 8.79 -15.62
C MET A 470 6.77 7.51 -15.73
N PRO A 471 6.13 6.32 -15.73
CA PRO A 471 6.81 5.10 -16.12
C PRO A 471 6.93 5.05 -17.64
N TYR A 472 8.15 4.87 -18.13
CA TYR A 472 8.49 4.85 -19.55
C TYR A 472 9.26 3.57 -19.91
N TRP A 473 8.61 2.68 -20.66
CA TRP A 473 9.24 1.50 -21.24
C TRP A 473 9.82 1.80 -22.62
N TYR A 474 11.00 1.25 -22.87
CA TYR A 474 11.65 1.25 -24.18
C TYR A 474 11.99 -0.17 -24.60
N ASP A 475 11.83 -0.45 -25.90
CA ASP A 475 12.23 -1.70 -26.52
C ASP A 475 12.72 -1.41 -27.94
N ASN A 476 14.03 -1.19 -28.04
CA ASN A 476 14.71 -0.86 -29.28
C ASN A 476 14.98 -2.10 -30.15
N ASN A 477 14.32 -3.23 -29.88
CA ASN A 477 14.31 -4.43 -30.70
C ASN A 477 12.88 -4.98 -30.91
N LYS A 478 11.86 -4.16 -30.63
CA LYS A 478 10.46 -4.57 -30.71
C LYS A 478 10.06 -4.91 -32.14
N GLN A 479 9.50 -6.10 -32.33
CA GLN A 479 9.07 -6.55 -33.65
C GLN A 479 8.02 -5.61 -34.27
N ASP A 480 8.25 -5.21 -35.52
CA ASP A 480 7.42 -4.29 -36.32
C ASP A 480 7.48 -2.80 -35.90
N TYR A 481 8.40 -2.41 -35.01
CA TYR A 481 8.63 -1.02 -34.60
C TYR A 481 10.03 -0.55 -35.01
N ALA A 482 10.30 0.75 -34.84
CA ALA A 482 11.64 1.30 -34.98
C ALA A 482 12.60 0.79 -33.89
N TYR A 483 13.90 0.77 -34.16
CA TYR A 483 14.94 0.37 -33.21
C TYR A 483 15.43 1.53 -32.34
N TYR A 484 14.48 2.36 -31.94
CA TYR A 484 14.62 3.42 -30.95
C TYR A 484 13.24 3.62 -30.32
N SER A 485 13.20 4.26 -29.15
CA SER A 485 11.97 4.56 -28.42
C SER A 485 11.88 6.06 -28.21
N GLU A 486 10.73 6.67 -28.49
CA GLU A 486 10.49 8.10 -28.26
C GLU A 486 9.04 8.30 -27.80
N VAL A 487 8.86 9.08 -26.74
CA VAL A 487 7.56 9.60 -26.30
C VAL A 487 7.55 11.10 -26.55
N GLU A 488 6.43 11.66 -26.98
CA GLU A 488 6.34 13.08 -27.33
C GLU A 488 5.11 13.74 -26.70
N LYS A 489 5.31 14.89 -26.04
CA LYS A 489 4.24 15.75 -25.54
C LYS A 489 4.12 16.99 -26.41
N LYS A 490 2.90 17.28 -26.85
CA LYS A 490 2.56 18.58 -27.45
C LYS A 490 2.29 19.59 -26.33
N LEU A 491 3.01 20.70 -26.35
CA LEU A 491 2.90 21.75 -25.33
C LEU A 491 1.69 22.64 -25.61
N THR A 492 0.89 22.85 -24.58
CA THR A 492 -0.14 23.90 -24.53
C THR A 492 0.41 25.14 -23.81
N THR A 493 1.11 24.92 -22.70
CA THR A 493 1.83 25.92 -21.90
C THR A 493 2.93 25.21 -21.07
N PRO A 494 4.06 25.85 -20.74
CA PRO A 494 4.60 27.06 -21.34
C PRO A 494 5.24 26.75 -22.70
N ARG A 495 4.97 27.61 -23.70
CA ARG A 495 5.56 27.51 -25.05
C ARG A 495 6.67 28.53 -25.30
N ASP A 496 6.62 29.67 -24.63
CA ASP A 496 7.67 30.68 -24.68
C ASP A 496 8.70 30.39 -23.58
N TRP A 497 9.83 29.81 -23.95
CA TRP A 497 10.95 29.50 -23.04
C TRP A 497 11.95 30.66 -22.95
N THR A 498 11.52 31.89 -23.27
CA THR A 498 12.32 33.12 -23.11
C THR A 498 11.81 34.02 -21.98
N VAL A 499 10.62 33.73 -21.43
CA VAL A 499 10.04 34.45 -20.29
C VAL A 499 10.75 34.12 -18.98
N GLU A 500 10.52 34.95 -17.96
CA GLU A 500 11.04 34.75 -16.60
C GLU A 500 12.56 34.56 -16.49
N GLY A 501 13.31 34.89 -17.54
CA GLY A 501 14.76 34.76 -17.58
C GLY A 501 15.26 33.30 -17.58
N VAL A 502 14.41 32.32 -17.88
CA VAL A 502 14.82 30.91 -17.91
C VAL A 502 15.88 30.66 -18.98
N LYS A 503 16.84 29.78 -18.67
CA LYS A 503 17.98 29.42 -19.55
C LYS A 503 18.32 27.93 -19.53
N GLU A 504 17.71 27.16 -18.63
CA GLU A 504 17.99 25.74 -18.44
C GLU A 504 16.69 24.94 -18.52
N LEU A 505 16.71 23.83 -19.24
CA LEU A 505 15.72 22.75 -19.12
C LEU A 505 16.27 21.73 -18.13
N SER A 506 15.45 21.31 -17.18
CA SER A 506 15.74 20.24 -16.23
C SER A 506 14.75 19.10 -16.45
N LEU A 507 15.26 17.87 -16.35
CA LEU A 507 14.49 16.63 -16.40
C LEU A 507 15.05 15.68 -15.34
N TRP A 508 14.21 15.22 -14.42
CA TRP A 508 14.59 14.15 -13.50
C TRP A 508 14.32 12.80 -14.11
N PHE A 509 15.29 11.91 -14.02
CA PHE A 509 15.16 10.54 -14.51
C PHE A 509 15.78 9.52 -13.55
N ARG A 510 15.26 8.31 -13.63
CA ARG A 510 15.78 7.14 -12.92
C ARG A 510 15.55 5.89 -13.76
N GLY A 511 16.56 5.05 -13.89
CA GLY A 511 16.46 3.73 -14.52
C GLY A 511 16.53 2.59 -13.51
N TYR A 512 16.67 1.38 -14.03
CA TYR A 512 17.08 0.21 -13.26
C TYR A 512 18.54 -0.14 -13.57
N PRO A 513 19.32 -0.65 -12.62
CA PRO A 513 20.66 -1.15 -12.90
C PRO A 513 20.68 -2.20 -14.01
N SER A 514 21.81 -2.36 -14.68
CA SER A 514 22.02 -3.49 -15.59
C SER A 514 21.88 -4.82 -14.88
N SER A 515 21.45 -5.85 -15.61
CA SER A 515 21.37 -7.22 -15.08
C SER A 515 22.73 -7.65 -14.53
N ALA A 516 22.74 -8.09 -13.27
CA ALA A 516 23.89 -8.74 -12.65
C ALA A 516 23.94 -10.25 -12.98
N GLY A 517 22.88 -10.77 -13.61
CA GLY A 517 22.73 -12.15 -14.00
C GLY A 517 23.68 -12.56 -15.11
N SER A 518 24.29 -13.73 -15.00
CA SER A 518 25.09 -14.30 -16.09
C SER A 518 25.13 -15.82 -16.06
N PHE A 519 25.24 -16.44 -17.24
CA PHE A 519 25.51 -17.86 -17.41
C PHE A 519 26.71 -18.08 -18.34
N THR A 520 27.69 -18.87 -17.89
CA THR A 520 28.87 -19.23 -18.69
C THR A 520 29.13 -20.73 -18.64
N GLU A 521 29.44 -21.34 -19.78
CA GLU A 521 29.93 -22.72 -19.87
C GLU A 521 31.43 -22.73 -20.21
N ALA A 522 32.28 -22.78 -19.19
CA ALA A 522 33.73 -22.85 -19.36
C ALA A 522 34.41 -23.46 -18.12
N PRO A 523 35.17 -24.57 -18.26
CA PRO A 523 35.33 -25.41 -19.45
C PRO A 523 34.05 -26.20 -19.79
N PHE A 524 33.99 -26.81 -20.99
CA PHE A 524 32.83 -27.61 -21.45
C PHE A 524 32.33 -28.58 -20.37
N GLY A 525 31.02 -28.55 -20.08
CA GLY A 525 30.38 -29.34 -19.02
C GLY A 525 30.48 -28.76 -17.61
N THR A 526 31.10 -27.58 -17.43
CA THR A 526 31.09 -26.79 -16.20
C THR A 526 30.36 -25.48 -16.44
N TYR A 527 29.35 -25.20 -15.63
CA TYR A 527 28.48 -24.04 -15.79
C TYR A 527 28.61 -23.14 -14.57
N THR A 528 28.92 -21.87 -14.79
CA THR A 528 28.95 -20.84 -13.73
C THR A 528 27.78 -19.91 -13.95
N ILE A 529 26.96 -19.74 -12.91
CA ILE A 529 25.87 -18.78 -12.89
C ILE A 529 26.13 -17.76 -11.80
N THR A 530 25.96 -16.48 -12.13
CA THR A 530 25.90 -15.39 -11.15
C THR A 530 24.48 -14.83 -11.14
N SER A 531 23.92 -14.55 -9.96
CA SER A 531 22.58 -13.99 -9.82
C SER A 531 22.47 -13.07 -8.61
N SER A 532 21.70 -12.00 -8.72
CA SER A 532 21.05 -11.33 -7.59
C SER A 532 19.64 -11.91 -7.37
N GLY A 533 18.79 -11.25 -6.58
CA GLY A 533 17.36 -11.56 -6.47
C GLY A 533 16.89 -11.81 -5.04
N THR A 534 15.61 -11.59 -4.79
CA THR A 534 15.01 -11.59 -3.46
C THR A 534 14.77 -12.99 -2.91
N ASP A 535 14.21 -13.93 -3.68
CA ASP A 535 14.21 -15.39 -3.44
C ASP A 535 13.46 -16.09 -4.57
N ILE A 536 13.43 -17.43 -4.54
CA ILE A 536 12.46 -18.25 -5.28
C ILE A 536 11.44 -18.79 -4.27
N THR A 537 10.38 -18.01 -4.00
CA THR A 537 9.34 -18.35 -3.02
C THR A 537 8.07 -17.50 -3.21
N GLY A 538 7.07 -17.66 -2.34
CA GLY A 538 5.86 -16.82 -2.32
C GLY A 538 5.13 -16.78 -3.67
N GLN A 539 4.64 -15.60 -4.05
CA GLN A 539 3.86 -15.37 -5.27
C GLN A 539 4.68 -14.87 -6.47
N SER A 540 5.94 -14.48 -6.24
CA SER A 540 6.83 -13.92 -7.27
C SER A 540 8.29 -14.34 -7.01
N ASP A 541 8.98 -14.78 -8.06
CA ASP A 541 10.37 -15.26 -8.00
C ASP A 541 11.36 -14.18 -8.47
N GLY A 542 12.50 -14.04 -7.79
CA GLY A 542 13.64 -13.19 -8.16
C GLY A 542 14.95 -14.00 -8.26
N PHE A 543 15.38 -14.35 -9.48
CA PHE A 543 16.55 -15.21 -9.72
C PHE A 543 17.05 -15.23 -11.17
N HIS A 544 18.24 -15.77 -11.42
CA HIS A 544 18.78 -16.01 -12.77
C HIS A 544 18.55 -17.46 -13.22
N TYR A 545 18.05 -17.63 -14.44
CA TYR A 545 17.62 -18.92 -14.97
C TYR A 545 18.30 -19.25 -16.30
N ALA A 546 19.07 -20.33 -16.33
CA ALA A 546 19.59 -20.92 -17.56
C ALA A 546 18.76 -22.15 -17.96
N TYR A 547 18.15 -22.15 -19.14
CA TYR A 547 17.08 -23.09 -19.48
C TYR A 547 17.06 -23.58 -20.93
N LYS A 548 16.28 -24.63 -21.14
CA LYS A 548 15.86 -25.20 -22.43
C LYS A 548 14.36 -25.49 -22.40
N MET A 549 13.73 -25.59 -23.57
CA MET A 549 12.34 -26.08 -23.67
C MET A 549 12.26 -27.62 -23.62
N LEU A 550 11.37 -28.13 -22.77
CA LEU A 550 10.97 -29.54 -22.64
C LEU A 550 9.49 -29.69 -23.01
N THR A 551 9.19 -30.67 -23.86
CA THR A 551 7.80 -31.07 -24.17
C THR A 551 7.47 -32.40 -23.49
N GLY A 552 6.45 -32.40 -22.63
CA GLY A 552 5.98 -33.60 -21.94
C GLY A 552 6.87 -34.01 -20.74
N PRO A 553 7.02 -35.33 -20.47
CA PRO A 553 7.79 -35.83 -19.34
C PRO A 553 9.30 -35.70 -19.59
N GLY A 554 10.06 -35.60 -18.51
CA GLY A 554 11.51 -35.47 -18.57
C GLY A 554 12.13 -35.31 -17.19
N SER A 555 13.45 -35.25 -17.14
CA SER A 555 14.17 -35.00 -15.90
C SER A 555 15.43 -34.19 -16.14
N ILE A 556 15.89 -33.54 -15.09
CA ILE A 556 17.17 -32.86 -15.04
C ILE A 556 17.96 -33.33 -13.82
N THR A 557 19.24 -33.61 -14.04
CA THR A 557 20.21 -33.93 -12.99
C THR A 557 21.37 -32.95 -13.08
N ALA A 558 21.88 -32.48 -11.95
CA ALA A 558 23.09 -31.65 -11.91
C ALA A 558 23.89 -31.94 -10.63
N ARG A 559 25.21 -31.79 -10.72
CA ARG A 559 26.09 -31.68 -9.55
C ARG A 559 26.35 -30.21 -9.26
N ILE A 560 25.81 -29.70 -8.17
CA ILE A 560 26.16 -28.38 -7.65
C ILE A 560 27.53 -28.52 -7.00
N VAL A 561 28.52 -27.84 -7.56
CA VAL A 561 29.92 -27.86 -7.11
C VAL A 561 30.11 -26.87 -5.96
N SER A 562 29.56 -25.67 -6.09
CA SER A 562 29.59 -24.62 -5.07
C SER A 562 28.38 -23.70 -5.22
N VAL A 563 28.05 -23.02 -4.13
CA VAL A 563 27.11 -21.90 -4.04
C VAL A 563 27.65 -20.94 -2.99
N ASP A 564 27.72 -19.65 -3.31
CA ASP A 564 28.17 -18.64 -2.36
C ASP A 564 27.18 -18.46 -1.20
N ASN A 565 27.69 -18.10 -0.04
CA ASN A 565 26.87 -17.82 1.14
C ASN A 565 26.54 -16.32 1.25
N THR A 566 25.76 -15.82 0.30
CA THR A 566 25.21 -14.45 0.36
C THR A 566 24.11 -14.32 1.39
N ASP A 567 23.35 -15.39 1.59
CA ASP A 567 22.34 -15.59 2.64
C ASP A 567 22.23 -17.11 2.93
N PRO A 568 21.90 -17.55 4.16
CA PRO A 568 21.62 -18.95 4.46
C PRO A 568 20.62 -19.66 3.52
N SER A 569 19.71 -18.89 2.93
CA SER A 569 18.67 -19.31 1.99
C SER A 569 18.98 -18.99 0.53
N ALA A 570 20.19 -18.53 0.19
CA ALA A 570 20.66 -18.50 -1.19
C ALA A 570 20.54 -19.89 -1.81
N LYS A 571 20.15 -19.99 -3.08
CA LYS A 571 19.81 -21.28 -3.70
C LYS A 571 20.58 -21.47 -5.00
N ALA A 572 21.10 -22.68 -5.20
CA ALA A 572 21.59 -23.15 -6.48
C ALA A 572 20.96 -24.51 -6.79
N GLY A 573 20.27 -24.65 -7.92
CA GLY A 573 19.43 -25.82 -8.15
C GLY A 573 19.00 -26.09 -9.58
N VAL A 574 18.13 -27.07 -9.71
CA VAL A 574 17.48 -27.47 -10.96
C VAL A 574 15.98 -27.20 -10.87
N MET A 575 15.41 -26.64 -11.93
CA MET A 575 14.01 -26.20 -11.96
C MET A 575 13.32 -26.61 -13.26
N ILE A 576 12.04 -26.97 -13.13
CA ILE A 576 11.08 -27.02 -14.24
C ILE A 576 9.96 -26.01 -13.96
N ARG A 577 9.70 -25.10 -14.91
CA ARG A 577 8.70 -24.04 -14.79
C ARG A 577 7.86 -23.87 -16.05
N GLU A 578 6.61 -23.45 -15.91
CA GLU A 578 5.65 -23.33 -17.02
C GLU A 578 5.95 -22.14 -17.94
N THR A 579 6.16 -20.95 -17.37
CA THR A 579 6.44 -19.70 -18.11
C THR A 579 7.69 -19.02 -17.56
N LEU A 580 8.18 -17.97 -18.22
CA LEU A 580 9.30 -17.14 -17.73
C LEU A 580 8.81 -15.95 -16.88
N GLU A 581 7.52 -15.92 -16.51
CA GLU A 581 6.95 -14.87 -15.67
C GLU A 581 7.25 -15.13 -14.18
N PRO A 582 7.48 -14.10 -13.35
CA PRO A 582 7.87 -14.25 -11.95
C PRO A 582 6.90 -15.11 -11.11
N GLY A 583 5.60 -15.06 -11.40
CA GLY A 583 4.58 -15.85 -10.71
C GLY A 583 4.32 -17.24 -11.31
N SER A 584 5.18 -17.78 -12.17
CA SER A 584 4.97 -19.06 -12.86
C SER A 584 4.81 -20.23 -11.88
N LYS A 585 3.96 -21.20 -12.25
CA LYS A 585 4.01 -22.55 -11.68
C LYS A 585 5.39 -23.15 -11.90
N HIS A 586 5.94 -23.79 -10.88
CA HIS A 586 7.26 -24.40 -10.98
C HIS A 586 7.47 -25.49 -9.93
N ALA A 587 8.47 -26.33 -10.18
CA ALA A 587 9.12 -27.18 -9.19
C ALA A 587 10.63 -26.93 -9.24
N LEU A 588 11.23 -26.67 -8.08
CA LEU A 588 12.66 -26.44 -7.87
C LEU A 588 13.17 -27.47 -6.88
N LEU A 589 14.39 -27.99 -7.12
CA LEU A 589 15.23 -28.59 -6.09
C LEU A 589 16.58 -27.88 -6.09
N SER A 590 17.01 -27.42 -4.93
CA SER A 590 18.24 -26.64 -4.75
C SER A 590 19.07 -27.13 -3.57
N VAL A 591 20.35 -26.78 -3.58
CA VAL A 591 21.24 -26.80 -2.42
C VAL A 591 21.41 -25.36 -1.97
N THR A 592 21.40 -25.16 -0.65
CA THR A 592 21.65 -23.86 0.00
C THR A 592 22.97 -23.93 0.77
N PRO A 593 23.59 -22.78 1.11
CA PRO A 593 24.80 -22.75 1.92
C PRO A 593 24.61 -23.44 3.29
N ASN A 594 23.52 -23.11 3.99
CA ASN A 594 23.34 -23.48 5.40
C ASN A 594 22.00 -24.19 5.72
N ASN A 595 21.02 -24.20 4.79
CA ASN A 595 19.68 -24.73 5.03
C ASN A 595 19.43 -26.14 4.43
N GLY A 596 20.47 -26.77 3.87
CA GLY A 596 20.35 -28.12 3.32
C GLY A 596 19.96 -28.14 1.84
N VAL A 597 19.31 -29.24 1.44
CA VAL A 597 18.57 -29.30 0.17
C VAL A 597 17.16 -28.78 0.39
N VAL A 598 16.73 -27.88 -0.49
CA VAL A 598 15.44 -27.18 -0.40
C VAL A 598 14.69 -27.38 -1.70
N SER A 599 13.47 -27.89 -1.61
CA SER A 599 12.52 -27.92 -2.73
C SER A 599 11.43 -26.88 -2.55
N VAL A 600 11.14 -26.18 -3.64
CA VAL A 600 10.10 -25.15 -3.71
C VAL A 600 9.15 -25.50 -4.84
N VAL A 601 7.85 -25.47 -4.56
CA VAL A 601 6.80 -25.80 -5.52
C VAL A 601 5.72 -24.73 -5.53
N ARG A 602 5.41 -24.20 -6.71
CA ARG A 602 4.23 -23.35 -6.93
C ARG A 602 3.25 -24.08 -7.84
N VAL A 603 2.05 -24.37 -7.32
CA VAL A 603 1.01 -25.14 -8.04
C VAL A 603 0.11 -24.27 -8.93
N ASN A 604 -0.11 -23.02 -8.55
CA ASN A 604 -0.98 -22.07 -9.24
C ASN A 604 -0.17 -20.84 -9.67
N THR A 605 -0.47 -20.29 -10.84
CA THR A 605 0.12 -19.02 -11.29
C THR A 605 -0.25 -17.91 -10.32
N GLY A 606 0.74 -17.18 -9.81
CA GLY A 606 0.55 -16.14 -8.78
C GLY A 606 0.11 -16.66 -7.41
N GLY A 607 0.06 -17.98 -7.21
CA GLY A 607 -0.23 -18.58 -5.91
C GLY A 607 1.01 -18.69 -5.02
N ASP A 608 0.79 -18.99 -3.75
CA ASP A 608 1.88 -19.20 -2.80
C ASP A 608 2.71 -20.45 -3.13
N SER A 609 3.99 -20.39 -2.77
CA SER A 609 4.92 -21.51 -2.91
C SER A 609 4.96 -22.34 -1.63
N TYR A 610 5.10 -23.65 -1.80
CA TYR A 610 5.32 -24.60 -0.71
C TYR A 610 6.78 -25.02 -0.68
N THR A 611 7.37 -25.01 0.51
CA THR A 611 8.78 -25.35 0.71
C THR A 611 8.91 -26.59 1.57
N SER A 612 9.84 -27.48 1.22
CA SER A 612 10.32 -28.54 2.11
C SER A 612 11.85 -28.57 2.08
N ASN A 613 12.45 -28.90 3.22
CA ASN A 613 13.89 -28.85 3.40
C ASN A 613 14.42 -30.08 4.15
N GLN A 614 15.57 -30.57 3.72
CA GLN A 614 16.34 -31.60 4.44
C GLN A 614 17.70 -31.02 4.82
N THR A 615 17.91 -30.87 6.13
CA THR A 615 19.11 -30.27 6.69
C THR A 615 20.35 -31.18 6.58
N GLY A 616 21.54 -30.61 6.79
CA GLY A 616 22.80 -31.38 6.83
C GLY A 616 23.40 -31.74 5.46
N VAL A 617 22.81 -31.26 4.37
CA VAL A 617 23.32 -31.43 3.00
C VAL A 617 23.93 -30.12 2.50
N THR A 618 25.17 -30.14 2.03
CA THR A 618 25.87 -28.94 1.51
C THR A 618 26.58 -29.26 0.19
N ALA A 619 26.90 -28.22 -0.58
CA ALA A 619 27.69 -28.40 -1.81
C ALA A 619 29.12 -28.86 -1.47
N PRO A 620 29.76 -29.72 -2.29
CA PRO A 620 29.26 -30.24 -3.57
C PRO A 620 28.26 -31.39 -3.42
N HIS A 621 27.12 -31.33 -4.12
CA HIS A 621 26.07 -32.34 -4.02
C HIS A 621 25.26 -32.50 -5.31
N TRP A 622 24.65 -33.68 -5.52
CA TRP A 622 23.83 -33.94 -6.69
C TRP A 622 22.35 -33.75 -6.41
N VAL A 623 21.65 -33.13 -7.35
CA VAL A 623 20.20 -32.92 -7.35
C VAL A 623 19.58 -33.47 -8.63
N LYS A 624 18.34 -33.96 -8.51
CA LYS A 624 17.53 -34.47 -9.62
C LYS A 624 16.07 -34.10 -9.43
N LEU A 625 15.47 -33.61 -10.51
CA LEU A 625 14.05 -33.29 -10.59
C LEU A 625 13.43 -34.05 -11.76
N GLU A 626 12.34 -34.76 -11.52
CA GLU A 626 11.62 -35.55 -12.53
C GLU A 626 10.17 -35.07 -12.66
N ARG A 627 9.71 -34.95 -13.92
CA ARG A 627 8.31 -34.73 -14.30
C ARG A 627 7.82 -35.95 -15.06
N ASP A 628 6.78 -36.61 -14.55
CA ASP A 628 6.20 -37.78 -15.20
C ASP A 628 5.07 -37.43 -16.20
N LEU A 629 4.46 -38.47 -16.79
CA LEU A 629 3.35 -38.33 -17.75
C LEU A 629 2.05 -37.78 -17.14
N ALA A 630 1.86 -37.89 -15.83
CA ALA A 630 0.71 -37.35 -15.11
C ALA A 630 0.92 -35.88 -14.68
N GLY A 631 2.13 -35.34 -14.89
CA GLY A 631 2.52 -34.03 -14.38
C GLY A 631 2.90 -34.05 -12.89
N SER A 632 3.24 -35.22 -12.35
CA SER A 632 3.78 -35.37 -11.00
C SER A 632 5.26 -35.05 -10.99
N PHE A 633 5.68 -34.24 -10.02
CA PHE A 633 7.05 -33.82 -9.81
C PHE A 633 7.64 -34.52 -8.59
N THR A 634 8.81 -35.13 -8.79
CA THR A 634 9.55 -35.81 -7.71
C THR A 634 10.99 -35.31 -7.68
N VAL A 635 11.49 -35.05 -6.47
CA VAL A 635 12.84 -34.54 -6.23
C VAL A 635 13.70 -35.58 -5.52
N TYR A 636 14.96 -35.69 -5.95
CA TYR A 636 15.93 -36.61 -5.39
C TYR A 636 17.29 -35.93 -5.24
N HIS A 637 18.09 -36.39 -4.29
CA HIS A 637 19.49 -35.97 -4.15
C HIS A 637 20.43 -37.17 -4.07
N SER A 638 21.73 -36.94 -4.25
CA SER A 638 22.74 -37.99 -4.22
C SER A 638 24.12 -37.48 -3.82
N VAL A 639 24.86 -38.30 -3.08
CA VAL A 639 26.27 -38.04 -2.78
C VAL A 639 27.23 -38.46 -3.90
N ASN A 640 26.79 -39.32 -4.83
CA ASN A 640 27.65 -39.92 -5.86
C ASN A 640 27.13 -39.79 -7.30
N GLY A 641 25.91 -39.27 -7.51
CA GLY A 641 25.30 -39.09 -8.83
C GLY A 641 24.72 -40.36 -9.45
N SER A 642 24.81 -41.51 -8.79
CA SER A 642 24.28 -42.80 -9.27
C SER A 642 23.24 -43.43 -8.34
N SER A 643 23.36 -43.19 -7.03
CA SER A 643 22.46 -43.70 -6.00
C SER A 643 21.59 -42.56 -5.50
N TRP A 644 20.35 -42.51 -5.97
CA TRP A 644 19.41 -41.42 -5.71
C TRP A 644 18.51 -41.75 -4.52
N VAL A 645 18.40 -40.81 -3.59
CA VAL A 645 17.46 -40.88 -2.46
C VAL A 645 16.43 -39.75 -2.59
N PRO A 646 15.16 -40.00 -2.24
CA PRO A 646 14.16 -38.93 -2.20
C PRO A 646 14.54 -37.90 -1.13
N VAL A 647 14.20 -36.64 -1.36
CA VAL A 647 14.35 -35.57 -0.35
C VAL A 647 13.39 -35.86 0.81
N GLU A 648 13.88 -35.77 2.04
CA GLU A 648 13.07 -35.91 3.25
C GLU A 648 11.96 -34.83 3.28
N ASP A 649 10.81 -35.18 3.84
CA ASP A 649 9.63 -34.32 3.97
C ASP A 649 9.03 -33.77 2.66
N PHE A 650 9.54 -34.18 1.49
CA PHE A 650 8.91 -33.90 0.20
C PHE A 650 7.98 -35.03 -0.22
N THR A 651 6.71 -34.71 -0.44
CA THR A 651 5.75 -35.59 -1.11
C THR A 651 5.62 -35.19 -2.57
N SER A 652 5.60 -36.15 -3.50
CA SER A 652 5.42 -35.88 -4.95
C SER A 652 4.21 -34.98 -5.18
N GLN A 653 4.39 -33.92 -5.98
CA GLN A 653 3.37 -32.90 -6.22
C GLN A 653 2.89 -32.96 -7.66
N ILE A 654 1.58 -33.03 -7.86
CA ILE A 654 0.98 -32.91 -9.18
C ILE A 654 0.81 -31.42 -9.49
N ILE A 655 1.52 -30.94 -10.51
CA ILE A 655 1.42 -29.54 -10.96
C ILE A 655 0.92 -29.53 -12.40
N GLN A 656 -0.29 -29.01 -12.58
CA GLN A 656 -0.91 -28.91 -13.90
C GLN A 656 -0.28 -27.77 -14.71
N MET A 657 0.71 -28.13 -15.53
CA MET A 657 1.40 -27.24 -16.47
C MET A 657 1.06 -27.57 -17.92
N SER A 658 1.30 -26.62 -18.81
CA SER A 658 1.27 -26.81 -20.26
C SER A 658 2.22 -27.93 -20.74
N ALA A 659 1.99 -28.42 -21.95
CA ALA A 659 2.83 -29.47 -22.53
C ALA A 659 4.29 -29.01 -22.71
N ASN A 660 4.48 -27.73 -23.07
CA ASN A 660 5.79 -27.11 -23.22
C ASN A 660 6.14 -26.36 -21.92
N VAL A 661 7.28 -26.70 -21.34
CA VAL A 661 7.79 -26.09 -20.11
C VAL A 661 9.28 -25.77 -20.29
N TYR A 662 9.82 -24.96 -19.41
CA TYR A 662 11.24 -24.68 -19.34
C TYR A 662 11.89 -25.55 -18.27
N ILE A 663 13.03 -26.15 -18.59
CA ILE A 663 13.82 -27.01 -17.72
C ILE A 663 15.27 -26.49 -17.67
N GLY A 664 15.85 -26.37 -16.48
CA GLY A 664 17.13 -25.67 -16.36
C GLY A 664 17.73 -25.53 -14.97
N LEU A 665 18.77 -24.70 -14.89
CA LEU A 665 19.51 -24.36 -13.69
C LEU A 665 19.03 -23.01 -13.15
N ALA A 666 18.79 -22.92 -11.85
CA ALA A 666 18.29 -21.73 -11.17
C ALA A 666 19.24 -21.32 -10.04
N VAL A 667 19.55 -20.03 -9.95
CA VAL A 667 20.37 -19.46 -8.86
C VAL A 667 19.75 -18.18 -8.35
N THR A 668 19.66 -18.02 -7.03
CA THR A 668 19.28 -16.75 -6.38
C THR A 668 20.24 -16.46 -5.23
N SER A 669 20.57 -15.20 -5.02
CA SER A 669 21.35 -14.75 -3.86
C SER A 669 20.52 -14.67 -2.58
N ASN A 670 19.18 -14.68 -2.70
CA ASN A 670 18.25 -14.33 -1.62
C ASN A 670 18.58 -12.98 -0.96
N ASN A 671 19.19 -12.08 -1.73
CA ASN A 671 19.56 -10.74 -1.34
C ASN A 671 19.63 -9.87 -2.62
N ALA A 672 18.68 -8.95 -2.79
CA ALA A 672 18.59 -8.12 -3.98
C ALA A 672 19.85 -7.25 -4.21
N ASP A 673 20.57 -6.92 -3.13
CA ASP A 673 21.74 -6.02 -3.15
C ASP A 673 23.07 -6.77 -3.26
N ALA A 674 23.06 -8.10 -3.34
CA ALA A 674 24.25 -8.93 -3.45
C ALA A 674 24.14 -9.94 -4.59
N THR A 675 25.29 -10.33 -5.15
CA THR A 675 25.37 -11.38 -6.17
C THR A 675 25.90 -12.68 -5.56
N CYS A 676 25.26 -13.80 -5.91
CA CYS A 676 25.66 -15.14 -5.56
C CYS A 676 26.17 -15.85 -6.81
N GLN A 677 27.37 -16.42 -6.72
CA GLN A 677 27.90 -17.31 -7.74
C GLN A 677 27.64 -18.77 -7.35
N ALA A 678 27.19 -19.57 -8.32
CA ALA A 678 27.11 -21.01 -8.19
C ALA A 678 27.74 -21.72 -9.39
N VAL A 679 28.41 -22.83 -9.12
CA VAL A 679 29.06 -23.65 -10.13
C VAL A 679 28.38 -25.00 -10.21
N PHE A 680 28.03 -25.44 -11.41
CA PHE A 680 27.41 -26.73 -11.71
C PHE A 680 28.31 -27.56 -12.62
N SER A 681 28.23 -28.87 -12.50
CA SER A 681 28.86 -29.83 -13.41
C SER A 681 27.94 -31.01 -13.67
N ASN A 682 28.27 -31.81 -14.69
CA ASN A 682 27.54 -33.03 -15.04
C ASN A 682 26.02 -32.83 -15.20
N VAL A 683 25.64 -31.69 -15.79
CA VAL A 683 24.23 -31.39 -16.07
C VAL A 683 23.74 -32.27 -17.20
N ASN A 684 22.65 -33.00 -16.96
CA ASN A 684 22.03 -33.89 -17.95
C ASN A 684 20.51 -33.71 -17.92
N VAL A 685 19.92 -33.55 -19.10
CA VAL A 685 18.48 -33.37 -19.30
C VAL A 685 17.96 -34.52 -20.15
N THR A 686 16.84 -35.12 -19.75
CA THR A 686 16.17 -36.18 -20.50
C THR A 686 14.77 -35.75 -20.94
N GLY A 687 14.17 -36.48 -21.89
CA GLY A 687 12.86 -36.16 -22.47
C GLY A 687 12.98 -35.49 -23.85
N ASN A 688 11.87 -34.94 -24.34
CA ASN A 688 11.82 -34.27 -25.63
C ASN A 688 12.24 -32.79 -25.49
N VAL A 689 13.55 -32.54 -25.55
CA VAL A 689 14.13 -31.20 -25.48
C VAL A 689 14.31 -30.63 -26.88
N THR A 690 13.58 -29.57 -27.20
CA THR A 690 13.51 -29.03 -28.57
C THR A 690 14.58 -27.98 -28.87
N GLN A 691 15.22 -27.41 -27.84
CA GLN A 691 16.33 -26.47 -27.96
C GLN A 691 17.65 -27.11 -27.53
N GLN A 692 18.64 -27.14 -28.43
CA GLN A 692 19.95 -27.73 -28.14
C GLN A 692 20.87 -26.78 -27.36
N GLN A 693 20.79 -25.47 -27.63
CA GLN A 693 21.55 -24.43 -26.94
C GLN A 693 20.83 -23.98 -25.66
N TRP A 694 21.60 -23.60 -24.65
CA TRP A 694 21.09 -22.94 -23.45
C TRP A 694 20.67 -21.51 -23.78
N MET A 695 19.57 -21.07 -23.18
CA MET A 695 19.19 -19.66 -23.06
C MET A 695 19.27 -19.27 -21.59
N ASP A 696 19.45 -17.99 -21.30
CA ASP A 696 19.46 -17.48 -19.94
C ASP A 696 18.77 -16.11 -19.83
N ARG A 697 18.23 -15.82 -18.65
CA ARG A 697 17.71 -14.50 -18.28
C ARG A 697 17.47 -14.40 -16.79
N ASP A 698 17.38 -13.17 -16.30
CA ASP A 698 16.78 -12.88 -15.01
C ASP A 698 15.25 -13.06 -15.06
N ILE A 699 14.70 -13.50 -13.94
CA ILE A 699 13.28 -13.69 -13.67
C ILE A 699 12.96 -12.82 -12.46
N GLY A 700 12.01 -11.89 -12.63
CA GLY A 700 11.50 -11.02 -11.55
C GLY A 700 12.54 -10.10 -10.92
N ILE A 701 13.69 -9.91 -11.57
CA ILE A 701 14.68 -8.90 -11.23
C ILE A 701 14.55 -7.79 -12.27
N ALA A 702 14.16 -6.59 -11.82
CA ALA A 702 14.08 -5.43 -12.68
C ALA A 702 15.50 -5.00 -13.11
N SER A 703 15.72 -4.87 -14.41
CA SER A 703 17.00 -4.42 -14.97
C SER A 703 16.77 -3.77 -16.34
N ASN A 704 17.76 -2.98 -16.76
CA ASN A 704 17.76 -2.30 -18.05
C ASN A 704 18.98 -2.69 -18.87
N ASP A 705 18.79 -2.81 -20.18
CA ASP A 705 19.90 -2.74 -21.13
C ASP A 705 20.38 -1.29 -21.26
N PRO A 706 21.69 -1.01 -21.40
CA PRO A 706 22.17 0.35 -21.58
C PRO A 706 21.71 0.94 -22.93
N GLU A 707 21.14 2.15 -22.89
CA GLU A 707 20.70 2.91 -24.06
C GLU A 707 20.92 4.41 -23.86
N PRO A 708 21.44 5.16 -24.86
CA PRO A 708 21.58 6.61 -24.78
C PRO A 708 20.23 7.31 -24.61
N LEU A 709 20.09 8.09 -23.54
CA LEU A 709 18.94 8.98 -23.30
C LEU A 709 19.10 10.27 -24.11
N TYR A 710 18.01 10.79 -24.68
CA TYR A 710 18.01 12.08 -25.38
C TYR A 710 16.70 12.85 -25.21
N ILE A 711 16.78 14.16 -25.40
CA ILE A 711 15.63 15.07 -25.52
C ILE A 711 15.55 15.61 -26.94
N ALA A 712 14.34 15.60 -27.51
CA ALA A 712 14.02 16.21 -28.79
C ALA A 712 13.06 17.40 -28.58
N VAL A 713 13.40 18.58 -29.06
CA VAL A 713 12.54 19.78 -28.98
C VAL A 713 12.22 20.27 -30.36
N SER A 714 10.96 20.64 -30.62
CA SER A 714 10.56 21.21 -31.92
C SER A 714 9.58 22.36 -31.80
N ASN A 715 9.67 23.27 -32.78
CA ASN A 715 8.59 24.19 -33.10
C ASN A 715 7.55 23.47 -33.98
N ILE A 716 6.38 24.08 -34.21
CA ILE A 716 5.26 23.47 -34.97
C ILE A 716 5.64 23.00 -36.38
N ALA A 717 6.64 23.64 -36.97
CA ALA A 717 7.26 23.26 -38.23
C ALA A 717 8.77 23.29 -38.07
N GLY A 718 9.46 22.24 -38.55
CA GLY A 718 10.92 22.17 -38.49
C GLY A 718 11.42 20.75 -38.22
N ILE A 719 12.74 20.60 -38.29
CA ILE A 719 13.42 19.39 -37.80
C ILE A 719 13.63 19.59 -36.30
N PRO A 720 13.26 18.63 -35.44
CA PRO A 720 13.49 18.79 -34.01
C PRO A 720 14.99 18.82 -33.72
N ALA A 721 15.40 19.70 -32.80
CA ALA A 721 16.73 19.67 -32.23
C ALA A 721 16.84 18.53 -31.24
N VAL A 722 17.95 17.80 -31.28
CA VAL A 722 18.16 16.61 -30.46
C VAL A 722 19.41 16.82 -29.61
N VAL A 723 19.29 16.56 -28.31
CA VAL A 723 20.40 16.63 -27.36
C VAL A 723 20.48 15.29 -26.64
N TYR A 724 21.64 14.65 -26.70
CA TYR A 724 21.92 13.40 -26.00
C TYR A 724 22.47 13.70 -24.61
N HIS A 725 22.13 12.84 -23.65
CA HIS A 725 22.79 12.84 -22.35
C HIS A 725 24.26 12.42 -22.54
N ASP A 726 25.18 13.08 -21.83
CA ASP A 726 26.62 12.83 -22.00
C ASP A 726 27.04 11.43 -21.49
N ASP A 727 26.33 10.92 -20.48
CA ASP A 727 26.43 9.54 -20.02
C ASP A 727 25.57 8.61 -20.89
N SER A 728 26.22 7.69 -21.62
CA SER A 728 25.54 6.65 -22.41
C SER A 728 24.83 5.60 -21.57
N ASP A 729 25.14 5.52 -20.28
CA ASP A 729 24.58 4.58 -19.33
C ASP A 729 23.46 5.21 -18.48
N ALA A 730 22.95 6.39 -18.87
CA ALA A 730 21.86 7.08 -18.17
C ALA A 730 20.62 6.19 -17.96
N ALA A 731 20.31 5.30 -18.92
CA ALA A 731 19.20 4.36 -18.79
C ALA A 731 19.36 3.35 -17.65
N VAL A 732 20.58 3.13 -17.15
CA VAL A 732 20.88 2.17 -16.07
C VAL A 732 21.19 2.82 -14.72
N THR A 733 20.98 4.14 -14.60
CA THR A 733 21.19 4.88 -13.36
C THR A 733 20.07 4.58 -12.36
N GLY A 734 20.38 3.77 -11.34
CA GLY A 734 19.39 3.30 -10.34
C GLY A 734 18.87 4.34 -9.34
N THR A 735 19.35 5.58 -9.41
CA THR A 735 19.00 6.70 -8.53
C THR A 735 18.46 7.88 -9.32
N TRP A 736 17.56 8.65 -8.72
CA TRP A 736 17.09 9.91 -9.31
C TRP A 736 18.25 10.84 -9.61
N THR A 737 18.31 11.29 -10.86
CA THR A 737 19.38 12.14 -11.39
C THR A 737 18.73 13.28 -12.15
N GLU A 738 19.18 14.50 -11.85
CA GLU A 738 18.75 15.69 -12.58
C GLU A 738 19.62 15.86 -13.83
N TRP A 739 18.99 15.95 -15.00
CA TRP A 739 19.67 16.35 -16.22
C TRP A 739 19.38 17.81 -16.56
N ILE A 740 20.42 18.65 -16.47
CA ILE A 740 20.34 20.07 -16.81
C ILE A 740 20.87 20.31 -18.22
N ILE A 741 20.03 20.89 -19.09
CA ILE A 741 20.33 21.18 -20.48
C ILE A 741 20.23 22.69 -20.73
N PRO A 742 21.33 23.36 -21.15
CA PRO A 742 21.25 24.75 -21.57
C PRO A 742 20.30 24.92 -22.76
N LEU A 743 19.33 25.83 -22.67
CA LEU A 743 18.36 26.07 -23.75
C LEU A 743 19.03 26.56 -25.04
N GLN A 744 20.20 27.19 -24.91
CA GLN A 744 21.01 27.61 -26.06
C GLN A 744 21.38 26.43 -26.96
N THR A 745 21.54 25.22 -26.43
CA THR A 745 21.84 24.01 -27.20
C THR A 745 20.74 23.68 -28.22
N PHE A 746 19.48 24.00 -27.92
CA PHE A 746 18.38 23.85 -28.87
C PHE A 746 18.32 25.03 -29.85
N ALA A 747 18.56 26.25 -29.38
CA ALA A 747 18.57 27.45 -30.23
C ALA A 747 19.67 27.39 -31.30
N ASP A 748 20.84 26.87 -30.96
CA ASP A 748 21.97 26.67 -31.89
C ASP A 748 21.64 25.66 -33.00
N GLN A 749 20.68 24.75 -32.74
CA GLN A 749 20.13 23.81 -33.72
C GLN A 749 18.91 24.38 -34.49
N GLY A 750 18.57 25.65 -34.25
CA GLY A 750 17.52 26.37 -34.99
C GLY A 750 16.15 26.41 -34.31
N ILE A 751 16.03 25.98 -33.05
CA ILE A 751 14.76 26.09 -32.31
C ILE A 751 14.50 27.54 -31.92
N VAL A 752 13.31 28.03 -32.25
CA VAL A 752 12.79 29.31 -31.77
C VAL A 752 12.23 29.10 -30.36
N LEU A 753 13.02 29.44 -29.34
CA LEU A 753 12.65 29.23 -27.93
C LEU A 753 11.38 29.98 -27.51
N ALA A 754 11.00 31.05 -28.22
CA ALA A 754 9.78 31.80 -27.91
C ALA A 754 8.48 31.07 -28.33
N ASP A 755 8.56 29.97 -29.07
CA ASP A 755 7.39 29.24 -29.56
C ASP A 755 7.64 27.72 -29.72
N VAL A 756 8.07 27.07 -28.65
CA VAL A 756 8.23 25.61 -28.63
C VAL A 756 6.85 24.93 -28.74
N ASP A 757 6.72 23.92 -29.60
CA ASP A 757 5.48 23.17 -29.83
C ASP A 757 5.49 21.80 -29.15
N ARG A 758 6.62 21.09 -29.19
CA ARG A 758 6.74 19.72 -28.67
C ARG A 758 8.06 19.47 -27.96
N ILE A 759 7.99 18.60 -26.96
CA ILE A 759 9.13 17.98 -26.30
C ILE A 759 8.99 16.46 -26.40
N GLY A 760 10.08 15.78 -26.73
CA GLY A 760 10.17 14.34 -26.78
C GLY A 760 11.31 13.82 -25.93
N ILE A 761 11.11 12.65 -25.33
CA ILE A 761 12.10 11.93 -24.52
C ILE A 761 12.33 10.59 -25.20
N GLY A 762 13.57 10.26 -25.51
CA GLY A 762 13.88 9.04 -26.22
C GLY A 762 15.09 8.29 -25.73
N LEU A 763 15.11 7.00 -26.06
CA LEU A 763 16.19 6.07 -25.78
C LEU A 763 16.69 5.43 -27.08
N GLY A 764 18.00 5.39 -27.24
CA GLY A 764 18.69 4.92 -28.44
C GLY A 764 18.99 6.01 -29.46
N THR A 765 19.36 5.61 -30.68
CA THR A 765 19.65 6.57 -31.76
C THR A 765 18.36 6.96 -32.49
N ARG A 766 17.97 8.24 -32.43
CA ARG A 766 16.71 8.72 -33.01
C ARG A 766 16.65 8.42 -34.52
N GLY A 767 15.55 7.81 -34.96
CA GLY A 767 15.34 7.44 -36.36
C GLY A 767 16.06 6.16 -36.80
N ASN A 768 16.68 5.40 -35.89
CA ASN A 768 17.29 4.11 -36.20
C ASN A 768 16.25 3.06 -36.61
N MET A 769 16.45 2.48 -37.79
CA MET A 769 15.59 1.44 -38.37
C MET A 769 16.32 0.15 -38.71
N THR A 770 17.63 0.06 -38.44
CA THR A 770 18.46 -1.04 -38.94
C THR A 770 19.21 -1.84 -37.88
N ILE A 771 19.57 -1.22 -36.75
CA ILE A 771 20.40 -1.87 -35.73
C ILE A 771 19.54 -2.08 -34.48
N PRO A 772 19.25 -3.34 -34.09
CA PRO A 772 18.59 -3.61 -32.82
C PRO A 772 19.33 -3.02 -31.62
N GLY A 773 18.57 -2.47 -30.68
CA GLY A 773 19.06 -2.01 -29.38
C GLY A 773 18.58 -2.89 -28.22
N GLY A 774 18.67 -2.34 -27.01
CA GLY A 774 18.23 -2.92 -25.76
C GLY A 774 16.79 -2.55 -25.37
N SER A 775 16.39 -2.98 -24.19
CA SER A 775 15.07 -2.72 -23.61
C SER A 775 15.13 -2.47 -22.10
N GLY A 776 14.10 -1.83 -21.57
CA GLY A 776 14.01 -1.57 -20.13
C GLY A 776 12.85 -0.64 -19.76
N LYS A 777 12.85 -0.19 -18.50
CA LYS A 777 11.92 0.80 -17.93
C LYS A 777 12.72 1.90 -17.24
N ILE A 778 12.44 3.15 -17.57
CA ILE A 778 12.88 4.31 -16.81
C ILE A 778 11.67 5.05 -16.23
N PHE A 779 11.94 5.93 -15.29
CA PHE A 779 10.98 6.82 -14.67
C PHE A 779 11.43 8.24 -14.98
N ILE A 780 10.48 9.07 -15.41
CA ILE A 780 10.69 10.49 -15.65
C ILE A 780 9.82 11.25 -14.66
N ASP A 781 10.39 12.28 -14.07
CA ASP A 781 9.68 13.18 -13.18
C ASP A 781 10.14 14.61 -13.44
N ASP A 782 9.35 15.58 -12.98
CA ASP A 782 9.72 17.00 -12.91
C ASP A 782 10.46 17.56 -14.15
N ILE A 783 9.72 17.87 -15.20
CA ILE A 783 10.25 18.61 -16.35
C ILE A 783 10.04 20.10 -16.13
N ARG A 784 11.14 20.83 -15.92
CA ARG A 784 11.09 22.24 -15.48
C ARG A 784 12.05 23.13 -16.26
N LEU A 785 11.71 24.41 -16.38
CA LEU A 785 12.59 25.44 -16.93
C LEU A 785 13.08 26.34 -15.80
N TYR A 786 14.39 26.47 -15.64
CA TYR A 786 15.01 27.25 -14.57
C TYR A 786 15.72 28.49 -15.10
N ARG A 787 15.77 29.54 -14.27
CA ARG A 787 16.79 30.60 -14.38
C ARG A 787 18.19 29.96 -14.21
N PRO A 788 19.26 30.58 -14.75
CA PRO A 788 20.63 30.08 -14.54
C PRO A 788 20.90 29.85 -13.06
N ARG A 789 21.15 28.59 -12.68
CA ARG A 789 21.54 28.24 -11.31
C ARG A 789 23.07 28.27 -11.20
N PRO A 790 23.64 28.63 -10.03
CA PRO A 790 25.06 28.42 -9.80
C PRO A 790 25.38 26.93 -10.01
N GLU A 791 26.49 26.62 -10.69
CA GLU A 791 26.94 25.23 -10.81
C GLU A 791 27.00 24.59 -9.41
N PRO A 792 26.44 23.37 -9.23
CA PRO A 792 26.61 22.65 -7.98
C PRO A 792 28.11 22.53 -7.68
N GLN A 793 28.52 22.94 -6.49
CA GLN A 793 29.91 22.79 -6.05
C GLN A 793 30.27 21.30 -6.10
N PRO A 794 31.40 20.92 -6.73
CA PRO A 794 31.77 19.53 -6.98
C PRO A 794 32.02 18.70 -5.72
#